data_AF-A0A8T3E3G1-F1
#
_entry.id   AF-A0A8T3E3G1-F1
#
_cell.length_a   1.000
_cell.length_b   1.000
_cell.length_c   1.000
_cell.angle_alpha   90.00
_cell.angle_beta   90.00
_cell.angle_gamma   90.00
#
_symmetry.space_group_name_H-M   'P 1'
#
loop_
_entity.id
_entity.type
_entity.pdbx_description
1 polymer ?
#
loop_
_entity_poly.entity_id
_entity_poly.type
_entity_poly.pdbx_seq_one_letter_code
_entity_poly.pdbx_strand_id
1 'polypeptide(L)'
;MEFQTYNRAYFRQGVALQYLGRHADALAAFASGLAQDPKSLQLLVGMVEAAMKSPLRESLEPTYQQLQKMKLDKSPSRGGVCDWPGAADSRSAYWSLGNTEKSTGYMQEDLEVSKTLGDQTGECRAHGNLGSAFFSKGNYREALTNHRHQLVLAMKLKDREAASSALSSLGHVYTAIGDYPNALASHKQCVLLARQSKDQLSEARELGNMGAVYIAMGDFDNAVQCHEQHLGIAKALGNKREEARAYSNLGSAYHYRRNFDKAMSYHTHVLELAQELTEKPIEMRAYAGLGHAARCMQDLERARQYHQQQLAIAEGLSDRAAEGRASSNLGIIHQMKGDYETALKLHKTHLSIAQELNDYAAQGRAYGNMGNAYNALGIFDQAVRYHRQELQISMEVNDRASQASTHGNLAVAYQALGAHDRALQHYQNHLNIARELRDVQSEARALGNLGNFHCSRGEFPQAVPYYEQYLRLSPDLQDMESEGKVCHNLGYAHYCLGSYQEAVRYYEQDLALAKDLHDKLSQAKAYCNLGLAFKALGNFAKAEECQKYLLSLAQSLNNQQARFRALGNLGDIFVCKKDVGGAIQFYEQQLALAHQVKERKMEACAYAALGAAYRMVQKYDKALGYHTQELEVYQELGDIQGEGKAHGHLAAVYMSLGKYTMAFKCYEEQLELGQKLKDPSVEAQVYGNMGITKMNMSVMEEAIGYFEQQLAMLQQLSGNEAVLDRGRAYGNLGDCYEALGDFEEAIKYYDQYLSVAQSLNRIQDQEKAYRGLGSGHRAMGSLQQSLVCFEKRLVVAHELGECGSKAQAYGELGSLHSQLGNYEQAISCLERQLGIARDTADRLLEGDASCGLGGVYQLMGEYETALQCHRRDLEIAEETGNPSCQARAYGNLGLTYESLGNFERAVVFQEQHLSIAAETNDLAAKTLAYSSLGRTHHALQNYSQAVMYLQEGLRLAEQLGRREDEAKIRHRLGLSLWASGNLEEAQHQLYRASALFETIRHEAQHSTDYKLSLFDLQTSSYQALQRVLVSLGHHDEALAVAERGRTRAFADLLVERQTGQQDSDPYTPVTVDHILDMVNSQRALVLYFSLAAGYLYSWLLAPGAGILKFHEVYLGEGVAEGAELQDSSS
;
A
#
# COMPACT_ATOMS: atom_id res chain seq x y z
N MET A 1 19.49 -3.10 87.39
CA MET A 1 20.75 -3.40 88.13
C MET A 1 20.83 -4.86 88.61
N GLU A 2 19.93 -5.78 88.21
CA GLU A 2 19.97 -7.18 88.67
C GLU A 2 20.75 -8.15 87.76
N PHE A 3 21.14 -7.76 86.54
CA PHE A 3 21.89 -8.64 85.63
C PHE A 3 23.40 -8.75 85.96
N GLN A 4 24.01 -7.76 86.62
CA GLN A 4 25.46 -7.79 86.92
C GLN A 4 25.85 -8.74 88.06
N THR A 5 24.91 -9.15 88.91
CA THR A 5 25.17 -10.01 90.07
C THR A 5 25.29 -11.49 89.70
N TYR A 6 24.54 -11.97 88.70
CA TYR A 6 24.56 -13.37 88.27
C TYR A 6 25.85 -13.78 87.53
N ASN A 7 26.38 -12.93 86.65
CA ASN A 7 27.60 -13.22 85.88
C ASN A 7 28.83 -13.43 86.78
N ARG A 8 28.97 -12.61 87.82
CA ARG A 8 30.05 -12.77 88.81
C ARG A 8 29.89 -14.04 89.64
N ALA A 9 28.66 -14.48 89.91
CA ALA A 9 28.39 -15.72 90.62
C ALA A 9 28.77 -16.95 89.78
N TYR A 10 28.32 -17.03 88.53
CA TYR A 10 28.69 -18.13 87.62
C TYR A 10 30.19 -18.16 87.31
N PHE A 11 30.83 -17.00 87.15
CA PHE A 11 32.28 -16.94 86.92
C PHE A 11 33.06 -17.43 88.14
N ARG A 12 32.70 -16.98 89.36
CA ARG A 12 33.35 -17.44 90.60
C ARG A 12 33.09 -18.92 90.86
N GLN A 13 31.88 -19.40 90.58
CA GLN A 13 31.53 -20.82 90.70
C GLN A 13 32.35 -21.68 89.71
N GLY A 14 32.43 -21.27 88.44
CA GLY A 14 33.22 -21.97 87.42
C GLY A 14 34.70 -22.02 87.76
N VAL A 15 35.29 -20.90 88.21
CA VAL A 15 36.70 -20.84 88.64
C VAL A 15 36.93 -21.70 89.88
N ALA A 16 36.05 -21.65 90.88
CA ALA A 16 36.17 -22.49 92.08
C ALA A 16 36.09 -23.99 91.76
N LEU A 17 35.18 -24.40 90.87
CA LEU A 17 35.06 -25.78 90.40
C LEU A 17 36.29 -26.23 89.60
N GLN A 18 36.89 -25.31 88.83
CA GLN A 18 38.13 -25.55 88.09
C GLN A 18 39.32 -25.78 89.03
N TYR A 19 39.43 -25.02 90.13
CA TYR A 19 40.45 -25.24 91.17
C TYR A 19 40.26 -26.55 91.96
N LEU A 20 39.02 -27.04 92.05
CA LEU A 20 38.69 -28.33 92.66
C LEU A 20 38.85 -29.53 91.70
N GLY A 21 39.36 -29.31 90.48
CA GLY A 21 39.58 -30.37 89.48
C GLY A 21 38.29 -30.90 88.81
N ARG A 22 37.13 -30.28 89.09
CA ARG A 22 35.83 -30.67 88.53
C ARG A 22 35.56 -29.94 87.22
N HIS A 23 36.38 -30.23 86.20
CA HIS A 23 36.40 -29.47 84.95
C HIS A 23 35.10 -29.53 84.14
N ALA A 24 34.37 -30.65 84.15
CA ALA A 24 33.07 -30.77 83.47
C ALA A 24 32.00 -29.86 84.10
N ASP A 25 31.96 -29.79 85.44
CA ASP A 25 31.04 -28.91 86.16
C ASP A 25 31.43 -27.44 86.02
N ALA A 26 32.74 -27.15 85.96
CA ALA A 26 33.23 -25.80 85.67
C ALA A 26 32.80 -25.34 84.27
N LEU A 27 32.94 -26.20 83.25
CA LEU A 27 32.47 -25.92 81.90
C LEU A 27 30.96 -25.70 81.84
N ALA A 28 30.17 -26.53 82.53
CA ALA A 28 28.73 -26.36 82.63
C ALA A 28 28.34 -25.04 83.31
N ALA A 29 29.05 -24.63 84.36
CA ALA A 29 28.82 -23.37 85.06
C ALA A 29 29.14 -22.15 84.18
N PHE A 30 30.25 -22.19 83.43
CA PHE A 30 30.60 -21.13 82.49
C PHE A 30 29.63 -21.07 81.29
N ALA A 31 29.23 -22.22 80.74
CA ALA A 31 28.26 -22.30 79.66
C ALA A 31 26.87 -21.80 80.09
N SER A 32 26.43 -22.14 81.31
CA SER A 32 25.18 -21.64 81.88
C SER A 32 25.21 -20.12 82.10
N GLY A 33 26.37 -19.58 82.50
CA GLY A 33 26.58 -18.14 82.58
C GLY A 33 26.54 -17.46 81.19
N LEU A 34 27.15 -18.07 80.18
CA LEU A 34 27.13 -17.55 78.80
C LEU A 34 25.75 -17.65 78.14
N ALA A 35 24.92 -18.61 78.53
CA ALA A 35 23.53 -18.67 78.09
C ALA A 35 22.69 -17.49 78.62
N GLN A 36 23.04 -16.96 79.80
CA GLN A 36 22.42 -15.78 80.42
C GLN A 36 22.99 -14.46 79.87
N ASP A 37 24.31 -14.40 79.65
CA ASP A 37 25.00 -13.27 79.02
C ASP A 37 26.01 -13.73 77.95
N PRO A 38 25.57 -13.84 76.68
CA PRO A 38 26.40 -14.33 75.59
C PRO A 38 27.60 -13.44 75.26
N LYS A 39 27.61 -12.20 75.75
CA LYS A 39 28.67 -11.20 75.47
C LYS A 39 29.71 -11.11 76.59
N SER A 40 29.56 -11.91 77.66
CA SER A 40 30.48 -11.88 78.80
C SER A 40 31.83 -12.52 78.48
N LEU A 41 32.81 -11.67 78.13
CA LEU A 41 34.19 -12.09 77.84
C LEU A 41 34.83 -12.85 79.01
N GLN A 42 34.48 -12.49 80.25
CA GLN A 42 35.05 -13.12 81.44
C GLN A 42 34.60 -14.58 81.59
N LEU A 43 33.32 -14.88 81.31
CA LEU A 43 32.80 -16.25 81.32
C LEU A 43 33.32 -17.08 80.15
N LEU A 44 33.49 -16.47 78.97
CA LEU A 44 34.06 -17.13 77.79
C LEU A 44 35.52 -17.54 78.02
N VAL A 45 36.34 -16.62 78.55
CA VAL A 45 37.75 -16.90 78.88
C VAL A 45 37.84 -17.98 79.95
N GLY A 46 37.00 -17.92 80.99
CA GLY A 46 36.91 -18.98 82.00
C GLY A 46 36.55 -20.35 81.43
N MET A 47 35.61 -20.41 80.47
CA MET A 47 35.21 -21.64 79.79
C MET A 47 36.35 -22.24 78.96
N VAL A 48 37.07 -21.41 78.20
CA VAL A 48 38.23 -21.84 77.40
C VAL A 48 39.35 -22.34 78.30
N GLU A 49 39.65 -21.63 79.39
CA GLU A 49 40.68 -22.04 80.33
C GLU A 49 40.31 -23.34 81.07
N ALA A 50 39.03 -23.53 81.41
CA ALA A 50 38.54 -24.78 81.99
C ALA A 50 38.60 -25.94 81.00
N ALA A 51 38.31 -25.71 79.71
CA ALA A 51 38.42 -26.71 78.65
C ALA A 51 39.88 -27.15 78.44
N MET A 52 40.80 -26.19 78.39
CA MET A 52 42.24 -26.43 78.20
C MET A 52 42.91 -27.09 79.40
N LYS A 53 42.37 -26.93 80.62
CA LYS A 53 42.84 -27.64 81.83
C LYS A 53 42.10 -28.97 82.07
N SER A 54 41.10 -29.31 81.25
CA SER A 54 40.35 -30.56 81.37
C SER A 54 41.01 -31.74 80.63
N PRO A 55 40.59 -32.99 80.87
CA PRO A 55 41.03 -34.15 80.08
C PRO A 55 40.71 -34.05 78.58
N LEU A 56 39.82 -33.14 78.16
CA LEU A 56 39.50 -32.89 76.74
C LEU A 56 40.58 -32.09 76.00
N ARG A 57 41.64 -31.64 76.69
CA ARG A 57 42.75 -30.86 76.12
C ARG A 57 43.31 -31.48 74.85
N GLU A 58 43.54 -32.79 74.82
CA GLU A 58 44.12 -33.47 73.64
C GLU A 58 43.25 -33.36 72.39
N SER A 59 41.92 -33.21 72.55
CA SER A 59 41.00 -33.05 71.43
C SER A 59 40.87 -31.60 70.91
N LEU A 60 41.09 -30.60 71.78
CA LEU A 60 40.84 -29.18 71.47
C LEU A 60 42.13 -28.38 71.20
N GLU A 61 43.27 -28.85 71.71
CA GLU A 61 44.59 -28.26 71.50
C GLU A 61 44.98 -28.12 70.01
N PRO A 62 44.71 -29.08 69.11
CA PRO A 62 45.04 -28.91 67.69
C PRO A 62 44.24 -27.77 67.05
N THR A 63 42.96 -27.66 67.37
CA THR A 63 42.07 -26.61 66.86
C THR A 63 42.48 -25.24 67.40
N TYR A 64 42.86 -25.16 68.68
CA TYR A 64 43.36 -23.94 69.30
C TYR A 64 44.72 -23.49 68.73
N GLN A 65 45.65 -24.42 68.51
CA GLN A 65 46.94 -24.14 67.86
C GLN A 65 46.77 -23.72 66.40
N GLN A 66 45.75 -24.23 65.71
CA GLN A 66 45.42 -23.83 64.35
C GLN A 66 44.82 -22.41 64.31
N LEU A 67 43.99 -22.04 65.29
CA LEU A 67 43.48 -20.67 65.48
C LEU A 67 44.58 -19.68 65.88
N GLN A 68 45.54 -20.10 66.72
CA GLN A 68 46.74 -19.33 67.08
C GLN A 68 47.70 -19.16 65.90
N LYS A 69 47.91 -20.19 65.09
CA LYS A 69 48.67 -20.10 63.83
C LYS A 69 48.00 -19.15 62.82
N MET A 70 46.67 -19.05 62.85
CA MET A 70 45.89 -18.10 62.06
C MET A 70 45.82 -16.69 62.69
N LYS A 71 46.44 -16.46 63.87
CA LYS A 71 46.43 -15.18 64.62
C LYS A 71 45.02 -14.60 64.85
N LEU A 72 44.00 -15.45 64.98
CA LEU A 72 42.60 -15.05 65.22
C LEU A 72 42.24 -14.94 66.71
N ASP A 73 43.22 -15.15 67.60
CA ASP A 73 43.09 -15.19 69.05
C ASP A 73 43.11 -13.79 69.72
N LYS A 74 43.17 -12.70 68.95
CA LYS A 74 43.09 -11.32 69.47
C LYS A 74 42.12 -10.46 68.65
N SER A 75 40.99 -10.09 69.26
CA SER A 75 40.17 -8.97 68.79
C SER A 75 40.93 -7.65 68.98
N PRO A 76 40.97 -6.74 68.00
CA PRO A 76 41.60 -5.44 68.17
C PRO A 76 40.65 -4.49 68.89
N SER A 77 40.74 -4.39 70.21
CA SER A 77 40.26 -3.19 70.91
C SER A 77 41.25 -2.76 72.00
N ARG A 78 42.05 -1.76 71.60
CA ARG A 78 42.75 -0.71 72.36
C ARG A 78 43.59 -1.09 73.58
N GLY A 79 44.87 -0.72 73.46
CA GLY A 79 45.61 -0.09 74.56
C GLY A 79 47.12 -0.23 74.45
N GLY A 80 47.80 0.84 74.04
CA GLY A 80 49.25 1.01 74.28
C GLY A 80 50.12 0.84 73.04
N VAL A 81 50.67 1.97 72.61
CA VAL A 81 51.89 2.20 71.80
C VAL A 81 52.60 0.92 71.33
N CYS A 82 52.50 0.62 70.03
CA CYS A 82 53.48 -0.17 69.26
C CYS A 82 53.17 0.03 67.77
N ASP A 83 54.20 0.34 66.98
CA ASP A 83 54.18 0.17 65.52
C ASP A 83 53.73 -1.25 65.17
N TRP A 84 52.53 -1.41 64.61
CA TRP A 84 52.01 -2.70 64.13
C TRP A 84 51.77 -2.64 62.62
N PRO A 85 52.63 -3.28 61.80
CA PRO A 85 52.43 -3.42 60.35
C PRO A 85 51.21 -4.28 59.96
N GLY A 86 50.64 -5.04 60.90
CA GLY A 86 49.64 -6.08 60.60
C GLY A 86 48.24 -5.60 60.21
N ALA A 87 47.87 -4.35 60.47
CA ALA A 87 46.56 -3.82 60.05
C ALA A 87 46.49 -3.58 58.53
N ALA A 88 47.61 -3.18 57.91
CA ALA A 88 47.73 -3.02 56.46
C ALA A 88 47.60 -4.37 55.73
N ASP A 89 48.18 -5.42 56.31
CA ASP A 89 48.16 -6.77 55.74
C ASP A 89 46.75 -7.40 55.74
N SER A 90 45.92 -7.12 56.75
CA SER A 90 44.55 -7.66 56.79
C SER A 90 43.65 -7.10 55.68
N ARG A 91 43.75 -5.79 55.38
CA ARG A 91 42.94 -5.12 54.37
C ARG A 91 43.40 -5.48 52.96
N SER A 92 44.71 -5.51 52.72
CA SER A 92 45.29 -5.95 51.44
C SER A 92 45.03 -7.44 51.21
N ALA A 93 45.03 -8.27 52.26
CA ALA A 93 44.69 -9.69 52.19
C ALA A 93 43.20 -9.92 51.87
N TYR A 94 42.27 -9.24 52.55
CA TYR A 94 40.83 -9.38 52.23
C TYR A 94 40.48 -8.83 50.85
N TRP A 95 41.17 -7.78 50.40
CA TRP A 95 41.08 -7.24 49.04
C TRP A 95 41.58 -8.24 47.99
N SER A 96 42.75 -8.85 48.21
CA SER A 96 43.31 -9.88 47.31
C SER A 96 42.56 -11.21 47.36
N LEU A 97 41.81 -11.49 48.43
CA LEU A 97 40.89 -12.62 48.56
C LEU A 97 39.47 -12.35 48.00
N GLY A 98 39.22 -11.17 47.42
CA GLY A 98 37.95 -10.82 46.78
C GLY A 98 36.78 -10.52 47.73
N ASN A 99 37.01 -10.42 49.05
CA ASN A 99 35.96 -10.07 50.02
C ASN A 99 35.82 -8.55 50.16
N THR A 100 35.26 -7.93 49.14
CA THR A 100 35.22 -6.47 48.97
C THR A 100 34.36 -5.75 50.00
N GLU A 101 33.30 -6.36 50.55
CA GLU A 101 32.46 -5.76 51.59
C GLU A 101 33.20 -5.56 52.92
N LYS A 102 33.85 -6.62 53.41
CA LYS A 102 34.65 -6.53 54.64
C LYS A 102 35.85 -5.61 54.45
N SER A 103 36.48 -5.65 53.27
CA SER A 103 37.57 -4.72 52.93
C SER A 103 37.10 -3.27 52.94
N THR A 104 35.93 -2.94 52.36
CA THR A 104 35.40 -1.57 52.40
C THR A 104 35.06 -1.11 53.81
N GLY A 105 34.52 -1.99 54.67
CA GLY A 105 34.24 -1.68 56.08
C GLY A 105 35.52 -1.34 56.86
N TYR A 106 36.57 -2.15 56.72
CA TYR A 106 37.85 -1.86 57.36
C TYR A 106 38.55 -0.60 56.82
N MET A 107 38.36 -0.27 55.54
CA MET A 107 38.87 0.97 54.95
C MET A 107 38.09 2.21 55.43
N GLN A 108 36.78 2.07 55.72
CA GLN A 108 35.98 3.13 56.36
C GLN A 108 36.37 3.35 57.81
N GLU A 109 36.56 2.27 58.57
CA GLU A 109 37.07 2.34 59.95
C GLU A 109 38.46 2.97 60.00
N ASP A 110 39.34 2.66 59.06
CA ASP A 110 40.66 3.29 58.94
C ASP A 110 40.57 4.80 58.73
N LEU A 111 39.67 5.22 57.83
CA LEU A 111 39.44 6.64 57.58
C LEU A 111 38.94 7.36 58.85
N GLU A 112 38.04 6.74 59.62
CA GLU A 112 37.58 7.30 60.89
C GLU A 112 38.71 7.37 61.92
N VAL A 113 39.51 6.30 62.05
CA VAL A 113 40.64 6.28 62.97
C VAL A 113 41.67 7.36 62.62
N SER A 114 42.07 7.48 61.34
CA SER A 114 42.99 8.54 60.89
C SER A 114 42.44 9.94 61.17
N LYS A 115 41.13 10.17 60.97
CA LYS A 115 40.46 11.44 61.33
C LYS A 115 40.49 11.72 62.83
N THR A 116 40.24 10.72 63.67
CA THR A 116 40.30 10.91 65.14
C THR A 116 41.70 11.16 65.66
N LEU A 117 42.73 10.68 64.95
CA LEU A 117 44.14 10.86 65.29
C LEU A 117 44.75 12.13 64.66
N GLY A 118 44.06 12.78 63.72
CA GLY A 118 44.56 13.94 62.98
C GLY A 118 45.67 13.61 61.97
N ASP A 119 45.81 12.34 61.56
CA ASP A 119 46.81 11.90 60.59
C ASP A 119 46.34 12.17 59.15
N GLN A 120 46.70 13.34 58.63
CA GLN A 120 46.36 13.75 57.27
C GLN A 120 46.96 12.84 56.17
N THR A 121 48.09 12.18 56.44
CA THR A 121 48.71 11.25 55.47
C THR A 121 47.98 9.91 55.43
N GLY A 122 47.54 9.41 56.59
CA GLY A 122 46.64 8.28 56.74
C GLY A 122 45.29 8.54 56.08
N GLU A 123 44.67 9.70 56.32
CA GLU A 123 43.41 10.10 55.69
C GLU A 123 43.51 10.12 54.15
N CYS A 124 44.59 10.66 53.61
CA CYS A 124 44.83 10.70 52.16
C CYS A 124 44.87 9.29 51.56
N ARG A 125 45.62 8.37 52.18
CA ARG A 125 45.70 6.96 51.73
C ARG A 125 44.37 6.23 51.88
N ALA A 126 43.67 6.42 52.99
CA ALA A 126 42.37 5.80 53.24
C ALA A 126 41.32 6.24 52.20
N HIS A 127 41.27 7.53 51.87
CA HIS A 127 40.41 8.04 50.80
C HIS A 127 40.76 7.45 49.42
N GLY A 128 42.04 7.30 49.09
CA GLY A 128 42.44 6.67 47.82
C GLY A 128 42.03 5.20 47.72
N ASN A 129 42.22 4.44 48.79
CA ASN A 129 41.83 3.03 48.85
C ASN A 129 40.30 2.86 48.78
N LEU A 130 39.55 3.68 49.52
CA LEU A 130 38.09 3.71 49.44
C LEU A 130 37.61 4.09 48.05
N GLY A 131 38.25 5.09 47.42
CA GLY A 131 37.95 5.49 46.05
C GLY A 131 38.06 4.34 45.08
N SER A 132 39.19 3.62 45.10
CA SER A 132 39.43 2.44 44.27
C SER A 132 38.43 1.31 44.57
N ALA A 133 38.08 1.14 45.85
CA ALA A 133 37.11 0.13 46.28
C ALA A 133 35.67 0.41 45.81
N PHE A 134 35.24 1.67 45.88
CA PHE A 134 33.96 2.07 45.32
C PHE A 134 33.95 2.02 43.80
N PHE A 135 35.07 2.35 43.14
CA PHE A 135 35.21 2.23 41.69
C PHE A 135 35.05 0.78 41.23
N SER A 136 35.72 -0.18 41.88
CA SER A 136 35.57 -1.60 41.55
C SER A 136 34.18 -2.16 41.82
N LYS A 137 33.42 -1.55 42.74
CA LYS A 137 32.02 -1.89 43.03
C LYS A 137 31.02 -1.25 42.05
N GLY A 138 31.47 -0.37 41.15
CA GLY A 138 30.61 0.41 40.26
C GLY A 138 29.91 1.60 40.94
N ASN A 139 30.23 1.89 42.21
CA ASN A 139 29.72 3.06 42.94
C ASN A 139 30.53 4.32 42.56
N TYR A 140 30.41 4.75 41.30
CA TYR A 140 31.24 5.82 40.75
C TYR A 140 31.08 7.16 41.49
N ARG A 141 29.89 7.46 42.03
CA ARG A 141 29.65 8.71 42.78
C ARG A 141 30.45 8.77 44.09
N GLU A 142 30.52 7.66 44.81
CA GLU A 142 31.29 7.55 46.05
C GLU A 142 32.78 7.49 45.75
N ALA A 143 33.19 6.79 44.69
CA ALA A 143 34.56 6.76 44.20
C ALA A 143 35.06 8.17 43.84
N LEU A 144 34.26 8.92 43.06
CA LEU A 144 34.55 10.29 42.67
C LEU A 144 34.74 11.19 43.90
N THR A 145 33.85 11.06 44.88
CA THR A 145 33.91 11.85 46.11
C THR A 145 35.20 11.56 46.88
N ASN A 146 35.55 10.29 47.07
CA ASN A 146 36.74 9.88 47.80
C ASN A 146 38.04 10.29 47.09
N HIS A 147 38.16 10.10 45.77
CA HIS A 147 39.35 10.53 45.03
C HIS A 147 39.48 12.06 44.95
N ARG A 148 38.37 12.82 44.93
CA ARG A 148 38.42 14.29 45.07
C ARG A 148 38.98 14.71 46.44
N HIS A 149 38.56 14.05 47.53
CA HIS A 149 39.10 14.33 48.87
C HIS A 149 40.58 13.96 48.97
N GLN A 150 40.97 12.81 48.41
CA GLN A 150 42.38 12.40 48.28
C GLN A 150 43.20 13.47 47.56
N LEU A 151 42.73 13.98 46.41
CA LEU A 151 43.43 15.02 45.66
C LEU A 151 43.62 16.31 46.47
N VAL A 152 42.58 16.76 47.17
CA VAL A 152 42.65 17.97 48.01
C VAL A 152 43.65 17.80 49.15
N LEU A 153 43.66 16.64 49.81
CA LEU A 153 44.61 16.34 50.89
C LEU A 153 46.04 16.22 50.36
N ALA A 154 46.25 15.53 49.23
CA ALA A 154 47.55 15.42 48.58
C ALA A 154 48.12 16.79 48.20
N MET A 155 47.30 17.69 47.65
CA MET A 155 47.70 19.06 47.34
C MET A 155 48.06 19.88 48.59
N LYS A 156 47.31 19.74 49.69
CA LYS A 156 47.64 20.39 50.98
C LYS A 156 48.96 19.89 51.56
N LEU A 157 49.22 18.59 51.44
CA LEU A 157 50.45 17.93 51.90
C LEU A 157 51.65 18.16 50.97
N LYS A 158 51.43 18.79 49.79
CA LYS A 158 52.40 18.96 48.71
C LYS A 158 52.97 17.64 48.21
N ASP A 159 52.21 16.55 48.35
CA ASP A 159 52.56 15.22 47.86
C ASP A 159 52.17 15.09 46.39
N ARG A 160 53.17 15.18 45.51
CA ARG A 160 52.98 15.13 44.06
C ARG A 160 52.63 13.72 43.56
N GLU A 161 53.12 12.67 44.21
CA GLU A 161 52.84 11.29 43.81
C GLU A 161 51.40 10.91 44.14
N ALA A 162 50.95 11.24 45.36
CA ALA A 162 49.56 11.02 45.76
C ALA A 162 48.58 11.87 44.92
N ALA A 163 48.96 13.10 44.55
CA ALA A 163 48.16 13.95 43.68
C ALA A 163 48.06 13.38 42.25
N SER A 164 49.17 12.88 41.69
CA SER A 164 49.20 12.21 40.39
C SER A 164 48.30 10.97 40.38
N SER A 165 48.45 10.11 41.40
CA SER A 165 47.61 8.91 41.56
C SER A 165 46.12 9.23 41.70
N ALA A 166 45.77 10.27 42.45
CA ALA A 166 44.39 10.72 42.60
C ALA A 166 43.81 11.27 41.28
N LEU A 167 44.58 12.03 40.50
CA LEU A 167 44.17 12.57 39.19
C LEU A 167 43.98 11.46 38.16
N SER A 168 44.88 10.48 38.10
CA SER A 168 44.75 9.31 37.23
C SER A 168 43.49 8.50 37.58
N SER A 169 43.25 8.27 38.87
CA SER A 169 42.05 7.57 39.35
C SER A 169 40.76 8.35 39.07
N LEU A 170 40.77 9.68 39.23
CA LEU A 170 39.65 10.54 38.84
C LEU A 170 39.39 10.47 37.34
N GLY A 171 40.45 10.44 36.51
CA GLY A 171 40.34 10.26 35.07
C GLY A 171 39.59 8.97 34.71
N HIS A 172 39.92 7.85 35.38
CA HIS A 172 39.22 6.57 35.19
C HIS A 172 37.75 6.64 35.64
N VAL A 173 37.47 7.27 36.78
CA VAL A 173 36.10 7.43 37.30
C VAL A 173 35.26 8.30 36.37
N TYR A 174 35.78 9.44 35.91
CA TYR A 174 35.06 10.30 34.96
C TYR A 174 34.83 9.59 33.62
N THR A 175 35.80 8.81 33.14
CA THR A 175 35.64 8.01 31.93
C THR A 175 34.52 6.98 32.09
N ALA A 176 34.44 6.30 33.24
CA ALA A 176 33.38 5.33 33.54
C ALA A 176 31.98 5.97 33.69
N ILE A 177 31.91 7.24 34.13
CA ILE A 177 30.66 8.01 34.22
C ILE A 177 30.24 8.56 32.84
N GLY A 178 31.15 8.63 31.86
CA GLY A 178 30.93 9.26 30.56
C GLY A 178 31.17 10.77 30.53
N ASP A 179 31.79 11.34 31.58
CA ASP A 179 32.18 12.75 31.64
C ASP A 179 33.58 12.94 31.06
N TYR A 180 33.67 12.78 29.75
CA TYR A 180 34.94 12.81 29.02
C TYR A 180 35.74 14.13 29.13
N PRO A 181 35.11 15.33 29.16
CA PRO A 181 35.84 16.58 29.35
C PRO A 181 36.62 16.62 30.68
N ASN A 182 35.99 16.18 31.77
CA ASN A 182 36.65 16.14 33.08
C ASN A 182 37.67 15.00 33.19
N ALA A 183 37.44 13.87 32.51
CA ALA A 183 38.42 12.81 32.39
C ALA A 183 39.71 13.30 31.70
N LEU A 184 39.57 13.97 30.55
CA LEU A 184 40.69 14.55 29.82
C LEU A 184 41.42 15.62 30.63
N ALA A 185 40.69 16.49 31.34
CA ALA A 185 41.30 17.50 32.19
C ALA A 185 42.17 16.85 33.29
N SER A 186 41.64 15.81 33.94
CA SER A 186 42.33 15.08 35.01
C SER A 186 43.60 14.38 34.49
N HIS A 187 43.49 13.65 33.38
CA HIS A 187 44.66 13.00 32.77
C HIS A 187 45.69 13.99 32.21
N LYS A 188 45.26 15.10 31.56
CA LYS A 188 46.19 16.16 31.10
C LYS A 188 46.97 16.76 32.27
N GLN A 189 46.31 17.02 33.40
CA GLN A 189 46.97 17.53 34.59
C GLN A 189 47.94 16.50 35.19
N CYS A 190 47.60 15.21 35.12
CA CYS A 190 48.48 14.10 35.51
C CYS A 190 49.75 14.03 34.64
N VAL A 191 49.61 14.16 33.30
CA VAL A 191 50.74 14.23 32.35
C VAL A 191 51.67 15.41 32.68
N LEU A 192 51.12 16.58 33.01
CA LEU A 192 51.91 17.75 33.38
C LEU A 192 52.72 17.51 34.67
N LEU A 193 52.12 16.86 35.68
CA LEU A 193 52.83 16.50 36.91
C LEU A 193 53.93 15.47 36.65
N ALA A 194 53.67 14.45 35.83
CA ALA A 194 54.67 13.44 35.45
C ALA A 194 55.87 14.06 34.69
N ARG A 195 55.63 15.04 33.81
CA ARG A 195 56.69 15.81 33.15
C ARG A 195 57.52 16.62 34.14
N GLN A 196 56.88 17.25 35.12
CA GLN A 196 57.57 18.03 36.15
C GLN A 196 58.39 17.14 37.12
N SER A 197 57.94 15.91 37.39
CA SER A 197 58.68 14.93 38.18
C SER A 197 59.73 14.15 37.37
N LYS A 198 59.79 14.36 36.05
CA LYS A 198 60.63 13.60 35.09
C LYS A 198 60.37 12.09 35.09
N ASP A 199 59.15 11.68 35.42
CA ASP A 199 58.73 10.27 35.34
C ASP A 199 58.16 9.98 33.95
N GLN A 200 59.04 9.54 33.06
CA GLN A 200 58.70 9.22 31.67
C GLN A 200 57.75 8.01 31.54
N LEU A 201 57.77 7.07 32.50
CA LEU A 201 56.89 5.90 32.45
C LEU A 201 55.46 6.29 32.79
N SER A 202 55.27 7.12 33.82
CA SER A 202 53.94 7.65 34.16
C SER A 202 53.42 8.58 33.07
N GLU A 203 54.27 9.42 32.45
CA GLU A 203 53.88 10.23 31.29
C GLU A 203 53.34 9.36 30.14
N ALA A 204 54.07 8.31 29.78
CA ALA A 204 53.67 7.37 28.74
C ALA A 204 52.30 6.73 29.02
N ARG A 205 52.08 6.25 30.24
CA ARG A 205 50.82 5.60 30.64
C ARG A 205 49.63 6.56 30.62
N GLU A 206 49.82 7.79 31.09
CA GLU A 206 48.76 8.79 31.10
C GLU A 206 48.43 9.30 29.71
N LEU A 207 49.41 9.44 28.80
CA LEU A 207 49.15 9.69 27.37
C LEU A 207 48.35 8.54 26.74
N GLY A 208 48.66 7.29 27.09
CA GLY A 208 47.88 6.12 26.70
C GLY A 208 46.43 6.19 27.21
N ASN A 209 46.22 6.57 28.47
CA ASN A 209 44.89 6.73 29.04
C ASN A 209 44.12 7.88 28.38
N MET A 210 44.77 9.03 28.12
CA MET A 210 44.18 10.14 27.37
C MET A 210 43.73 9.71 25.97
N GLY A 211 44.55 8.93 25.26
CA GLY A 211 44.18 8.39 23.96
C GLY A 211 42.93 7.51 24.02
N ALA A 212 42.79 6.68 25.07
CA ALA A 212 41.58 5.88 25.29
C ALA A 212 40.33 6.75 25.54
N VAL A 213 40.46 7.88 26.24
CA VAL A 213 39.35 8.84 26.42
C VAL A 213 38.98 9.51 25.10
N TYR A 214 39.96 9.88 24.26
CA TYR A 214 39.68 10.42 22.93
C TYR A 214 38.95 9.41 22.03
N ILE A 215 39.30 8.11 22.10
CA ILE A 215 38.54 7.04 21.42
C ILE A 215 37.08 7.02 21.91
N ALA A 216 36.85 7.09 23.22
CA ALA A 216 35.51 7.07 23.80
C ALA A 216 34.66 8.29 23.41
N MET A 217 35.29 9.43 23.09
CA MET A 217 34.62 10.62 22.55
C MET A 217 34.37 10.57 21.03
N GLY A 218 34.95 9.60 20.32
CA GLY A 218 34.93 9.54 18.86
C GLY A 218 35.97 10.43 18.15
N ASP A 219 36.89 11.04 18.89
CA ASP A 219 37.96 11.88 18.33
C ASP A 219 39.22 11.03 18.04
N PHE A 220 39.18 10.32 16.92
CA PHE A 220 40.21 9.33 16.59
C PHE A 220 41.56 9.97 16.20
N ASP A 221 41.56 11.20 15.68
CA ASP A 221 42.81 11.87 15.29
C ASP A 221 43.65 12.25 16.51
N ASN A 222 43.02 12.84 17.54
CA ASN A 222 43.72 13.15 18.79
C ASN A 222 44.09 11.88 19.57
N ALA A 223 43.29 10.82 19.49
CA ALA A 223 43.63 9.52 20.06
C ALA A 223 44.92 8.94 19.46
N VAL A 224 45.03 8.93 18.12
CA VAL A 224 46.22 8.44 17.42
C VAL A 224 47.45 9.26 17.82
N GLN A 225 47.35 10.59 17.88
CA GLN A 225 48.47 11.44 18.31
C GLN A 225 48.94 11.11 19.73
N CYS A 226 48.02 10.92 20.68
CA CYS A 226 48.38 10.56 22.06
C CYS A 226 49.07 9.19 22.12
N HIS A 227 48.59 8.21 21.34
CA HIS A 227 49.18 6.89 21.31
C HIS A 227 50.52 6.82 20.55
N GLU A 228 50.73 7.66 19.53
CA GLU A 228 52.03 7.82 18.86
C GLU A 228 53.08 8.42 19.81
N GLN A 229 52.68 9.41 20.62
CA GLN A 229 53.55 9.95 21.67
C GLN A 229 53.86 8.91 22.76
N HIS A 230 52.85 8.16 23.21
CA HIS A 230 53.04 7.01 24.13
C HIS A 230 54.05 6.00 23.56
N LEU A 231 53.90 5.63 22.29
CA LEU A 231 54.81 4.72 21.61
C LEU A 231 56.24 5.27 21.53
N GLY A 232 56.40 6.55 21.20
CA GLY A 232 57.71 7.22 21.13
C GLY A 232 58.46 7.19 22.46
N ILE A 233 57.77 7.47 23.58
CA ILE A 233 58.37 7.40 24.91
C ILE A 233 58.68 5.95 25.30
N ALA A 234 57.78 5.00 25.01
CA ALA A 234 58.00 3.58 25.31
C ALA A 234 59.25 3.01 24.59
N LYS A 235 59.45 3.39 23.32
CA LYS A 235 60.65 3.05 22.55
C LYS A 235 61.91 3.70 23.12
N ALA A 236 61.85 4.97 23.50
CA ALA A 236 62.98 5.67 24.11
C ALA A 236 63.41 5.04 25.45
N LEU A 237 62.46 4.48 26.21
CA LEU A 237 62.71 3.75 27.45
C LEU A 237 63.20 2.31 27.24
N GLY A 238 63.15 1.78 26.02
CA GLY A 238 63.45 0.37 25.72
C GLY A 238 62.49 -0.63 26.37
N ASN A 239 61.30 -0.19 26.80
CA ASN A 239 60.34 -1.03 27.51
C ASN A 239 59.39 -1.71 26.50
N LYS A 240 59.78 -2.91 26.05
CA LYS A 240 59.00 -3.72 25.09
C LYS A 240 57.56 -4.00 25.51
N ARG A 241 57.29 -4.10 26.82
CA ARG A 241 55.92 -4.38 27.32
C ARG A 241 55.01 -3.17 27.17
N GLU A 242 55.53 -1.97 27.44
CA GLU A 242 54.78 -0.72 27.20
C GLU A 242 54.71 -0.40 25.69
N GLU A 243 55.72 -0.78 24.90
CA GLU A 243 55.68 -0.68 23.44
C GLU A 243 54.53 -1.53 22.87
N ALA A 244 54.39 -2.79 23.30
CA ALA A 244 53.27 -3.65 22.93
C ALA A 244 51.91 -3.06 23.36
N ARG A 245 51.84 -2.38 24.51
CA ARG A 245 50.62 -1.69 24.96
C ARG A 245 50.27 -0.49 24.06
N ALA A 246 51.26 0.31 23.70
CA ALA A 246 51.07 1.45 22.80
C ALA A 246 50.62 1.01 21.40
N TYR A 247 51.24 -0.03 20.83
CA TYR A 247 50.79 -0.60 19.55
C TYR A 247 49.39 -1.19 19.62
N SER A 248 49.02 -1.88 20.70
CA SER A 248 47.66 -2.40 20.89
C SER A 248 46.61 -1.29 20.92
N ASN A 249 46.94 -0.16 21.55
CA ASN A 249 46.06 1.01 21.62
C ASN A 249 45.98 1.72 20.26
N LEU A 250 47.09 1.85 19.53
CA LEU A 250 47.08 2.33 18.13
C LEU A 250 46.23 1.44 17.23
N GLY A 251 46.37 0.13 17.34
CA GLY A 251 45.54 -0.84 16.61
C GLY A 251 44.06 -0.62 16.87
N SER A 252 43.69 -0.40 18.14
CA SER A 252 42.30 -0.09 18.53
C SER A 252 41.84 1.26 17.97
N ALA A 253 42.67 2.30 18.04
CA ALA A 253 42.33 3.64 17.51
C ALA A 253 42.08 3.60 15.99
N TYR A 254 42.96 2.91 15.23
CA TYR A 254 42.78 2.73 13.79
C TYR A 254 41.60 1.82 13.44
N HIS A 255 41.25 0.86 14.31
CA HIS A 255 40.03 0.05 14.16
C HIS A 255 38.76 0.92 14.24
N TYR A 256 38.65 1.80 15.24
CA TYR A 256 37.51 2.72 15.35
C TYR A 256 37.47 3.77 14.24
N ARG A 257 38.64 4.15 13.69
CA ARG A 257 38.76 4.97 12.48
C ARG A 257 38.41 4.23 11.18
N ARG A 258 38.01 2.95 11.25
CA ARG A 258 37.74 2.05 10.11
C ARG A 258 38.92 1.84 9.15
N ASN A 259 40.15 2.10 9.59
CA ASN A 259 41.35 1.74 8.83
C ASN A 259 41.87 0.38 9.32
N PHE A 260 41.20 -0.68 8.86
CA PHE A 260 41.46 -2.04 9.33
C PHE A 260 42.83 -2.56 8.91
N ASP A 261 43.39 -2.11 7.78
CA ASP A 261 44.74 -2.47 7.33
C ASP A 261 45.81 -2.01 8.32
N LYS A 262 45.76 -0.73 8.74
CA LYS A 262 46.67 -0.21 9.76
C LYS A 262 46.44 -0.88 11.11
N ALA A 263 45.19 -1.12 11.50
CA ALA A 263 44.87 -1.81 12.73
C ALA A 263 45.50 -3.22 12.78
N MET A 264 45.38 -3.97 11.68
CA MET A 264 46.02 -5.29 11.52
C MET A 264 47.54 -5.21 11.60
N SER A 265 48.17 -4.22 10.95
CA SER A 265 49.61 -4.03 11.00
C SER A 265 50.10 -3.80 12.44
N TYR A 266 49.44 -2.91 13.20
CA TYR A 266 49.82 -2.67 14.59
C TYR A 266 49.58 -3.87 15.49
N HIS A 267 48.47 -4.60 15.34
CA HIS A 267 48.24 -5.82 16.12
C HIS A 267 49.20 -6.96 15.75
N THR A 268 49.71 -6.98 14.51
CA THR A 268 50.76 -7.92 14.09
C THR A 268 52.07 -7.61 14.82
N HIS A 269 52.45 -6.34 14.95
CA HIS A 269 53.60 -5.94 15.77
C HIS A 269 53.43 -6.29 17.26
N VAL A 270 52.22 -6.18 17.81
CA VAL A 270 51.94 -6.65 19.18
C VAL A 270 52.17 -8.16 19.29
N LEU A 271 51.77 -8.93 18.28
CA LEU A 271 51.98 -10.38 18.26
C LEU A 271 53.46 -10.74 18.20
N GLU A 272 54.24 -10.08 17.34
CA GLU A 272 55.70 -10.25 17.22
C GLU A 272 56.39 -9.97 18.57
N LEU A 273 56.09 -8.83 19.20
CA LEU A 273 56.64 -8.47 20.50
C LEU A 273 56.21 -9.45 21.60
N ALA A 274 54.98 -9.96 21.56
CA ALA A 274 54.51 -10.94 22.53
C ALA A 274 55.26 -12.28 22.43
N GLN A 275 55.55 -12.71 21.20
CA GLN A 275 56.34 -13.92 20.93
C GLN A 275 57.79 -13.75 21.36
N GLU A 276 58.40 -12.58 21.11
CA GLU A 276 59.75 -12.26 21.61
C GLU A 276 59.83 -12.26 23.14
N LEU A 277 58.80 -11.74 23.81
CA LEU A 277 58.71 -11.70 25.27
C LEU A 277 58.27 -13.04 25.89
N THR A 278 57.81 -14.00 25.08
CA THR A 278 57.18 -15.25 25.51
C THR A 278 56.00 -15.06 26.48
N GLU A 279 55.31 -13.92 26.40
CA GLU A 279 54.17 -13.57 27.27
C GLU A 279 52.83 -13.96 26.64
N LYS A 280 52.31 -15.13 27.02
CA LYS A 280 51.00 -15.65 26.54
C LYS A 280 49.80 -14.69 26.71
N PRO A 281 49.66 -13.90 27.79
CA PRO A 281 48.55 -12.95 27.89
C PRO A 281 48.58 -11.82 26.86
N ILE A 282 49.77 -11.38 26.42
CA ILE A 282 49.90 -10.36 25.37
C ILE A 282 49.59 -10.98 24.01
N GLU A 283 50.07 -12.20 23.77
CA GLU A 283 49.80 -12.99 22.56
C GLU A 283 48.29 -13.20 22.36
N MET A 284 47.58 -13.59 23.42
CA MET A 284 46.11 -13.73 23.40
C MET A 284 45.39 -12.41 23.03
N ARG A 285 45.81 -11.27 23.57
CA ARG A 285 45.22 -9.96 23.23
C ARG A 285 45.50 -9.55 21.79
N ALA A 286 46.70 -9.85 21.28
CA ALA A 286 47.05 -9.60 19.89
C ALA A 286 46.13 -10.41 18.95
N TYR A 287 45.92 -11.69 19.23
CA TYR A 287 44.98 -12.52 18.47
C TYR A 287 43.53 -12.03 18.56
N ALA A 288 43.09 -11.54 19.72
CA ALA A 288 41.77 -10.93 19.85
C ALA A 288 41.61 -9.68 18.94
N GLY A 289 42.62 -8.80 18.91
CA GLY A 289 42.62 -7.61 18.07
C GLY A 289 42.71 -7.93 16.57
N LEU A 290 43.58 -8.86 16.18
CA LEU A 290 43.68 -9.35 14.80
C LEU A 290 42.37 -10.01 14.35
N GLY A 291 41.74 -10.83 15.20
CA GLY A 291 40.45 -11.45 14.91
C GLY A 291 39.34 -10.44 14.69
N HIS A 292 39.27 -9.39 15.53
CA HIS A 292 38.32 -8.29 15.38
C HIS A 292 38.53 -7.50 14.08
N ALA A 293 39.78 -7.12 13.77
CA ALA A 293 40.08 -6.38 12.56
C ALA A 293 39.83 -7.22 11.29
N ALA A 294 40.23 -8.51 11.28
CA ALA A 294 39.96 -9.44 10.18
C ALA A 294 38.46 -9.64 9.93
N ARG A 295 37.66 -9.75 10.99
CA ARG A 295 36.19 -9.85 10.90
C ARG A 295 35.58 -8.61 10.23
N CYS A 296 36.02 -7.42 10.60
CA CYS A 296 35.51 -6.17 10.00
C CYS A 296 35.92 -6.00 8.53
N MET A 297 37.03 -6.62 8.09
CA MET A 297 37.41 -6.70 6.67
C MET A 297 36.67 -7.82 5.90
N GLN A 298 35.75 -8.54 6.55
CA GLN A 298 35.07 -9.72 6.02
C GLN A 298 36.00 -10.91 5.66
N ASP A 299 37.24 -10.94 6.17
CA ASP A 299 38.10 -12.13 6.09
C ASP A 299 37.74 -13.10 7.22
N LEU A 300 36.61 -13.79 7.03
CA LEU A 300 36.02 -14.70 8.02
C LEU A 300 36.90 -15.94 8.29
N GLU A 301 37.78 -16.31 7.36
CA GLU A 301 38.70 -17.44 7.55
C GLU A 301 39.83 -17.09 8.52
N ARG A 302 40.54 -15.97 8.27
CA ARG A 302 41.60 -15.52 9.19
C ARG A 302 41.04 -15.13 10.55
N ALA A 303 39.89 -14.45 10.59
CA ALA A 303 39.23 -14.09 11.84
C ALA A 303 38.92 -15.35 12.70
N ARG A 304 38.45 -16.43 12.07
CA ARG A 304 38.21 -17.70 12.74
C ARG A 304 39.50 -18.28 13.32
N GLN A 305 40.58 -18.31 12.54
CA GLN A 305 41.87 -18.85 12.98
C GLN A 305 42.43 -18.07 14.17
N TYR A 306 42.39 -16.74 14.13
CA TYR A 306 42.87 -15.90 15.24
C TYR A 306 42.06 -16.10 16.51
N HIS A 307 40.73 -16.16 16.43
CA HIS A 307 39.91 -16.41 17.63
C HIS A 307 40.00 -17.85 18.15
N GLN A 308 40.31 -18.84 17.30
CA GLN A 308 40.64 -20.20 17.74
C GLN A 308 41.96 -20.23 18.52
N GLN A 309 42.99 -19.51 18.04
CA GLN A 309 44.25 -19.37 18.77
C GLN A 309 44.07 -18.61 20.09
N GLN A 310 43.26 -17.55 20.09
CA GLN A 310 42.86 -16.85 21.32
C GLN A 310 42.19 -17.80 22.32
N LEU A 311 41.25 -18.63 21.86
CA LEU A 311 40.53 -19.59 22.71
C LEU A 311 41.49 -20.62 23.32
N ALA A 312 42.37 -21.22 22.51
CA ALA A 312 43.34 -22.21 22.98
C ALA A 312 44.30 -21.65 24.04
N ILE A 313 44.74 -20.40 23.89
CA ILE A 313 45.58 -19.73 24.90
C ILE A 313 44.76 -19.43 26.18
N ALA A 314 43.51 -18.99 26.04
CA ALA A 314 42.63 -18.71 27.18
C ALA A 314 42.37 -19.96 28.02
N GLU A 315 42.10 -21.10 27.38
CA GLU A 315 41.95 -22.41 28.04
C GLU A 315 43.24 -22.81 28.76
N GLY A 316 44.40 -22.65 28.12
CA GLY A 316 45.71 -22.94 28.71
C GLY A 316 46.06 -22.04 29.92
N LEU A 317 45.56 -20.80 29.94
CA LEU A 317 45.71 -19.87 31.06
C LEU A 317 44.62 -20.01 32.12
N SER A 318 43.60 -20.85 31.89
CA SER A 318 42.39 -20.96 32.73
C SER A 318 41.66 -19.61 32.90
N ASP A 319 41.73 -18.72 31.91
CA ASP A 319 41.00 -17.43 31.91
C ASP A 319 39.59 -17.63 31.32
N ARG A 320 38.63 -17.96 32.20
CA ARG A 320 37.22 -18.18 31.82
C ARG A 320 36.60 -16.96 31.13
N ALA A 321 36.97 -15.75 31.51
CA ALA A 321 36.41 -14.55 30.89
C ALA A 321 36.90 -14.38 29.44
N ALA A 322 38.18 -14.69 29.17
CA ALA A 322 38.73 -14.68 27.82
C ALA A 322 38.17 -15.82 26.95
N GLU A 323 37.94 -17.00 27.53
CA GLU A 323 37.28 -18.15 26.87
C GLU A 323 35.87 -17.78 26.40
N GLY A 324 35.10 -17.12 27.27
CA GLY A 324 33.77 -16.61 26.93
C GLY A 324 33.80 -15.60 25.77
N ARG A 325 34.72 -14.61 25.81
CA ARG A 325 34.87 -13.62 24.73
C ARG A 325 35.28 -14.27 23.40
N ALA A 326 36.21 -15.21 23.42
CA ALA A 326 36.65 -15.94 22.23
C ALA A 326 35.50 -16.77 21.63
N SER A 327 34.76 -17.51 22.48
CA SER A 327 33.58 -18.29 22.09
C SER A 327 32.50 -17.41 21.46
N SER A 328 32.21 -16.24 22.05
CA SER A 328 31.24 -15.29 21.49
C SER A 328 31.66 -14.78 20.11
N ASN A 329 32.92 -14.41 19.92
CA ASN A 329 33.42 -13.91 18.63
C ASN A 329 33.41 -15.02 17.55
N LEU A 330 33.79 -16.25 17.92
CA LEU A 330 33.68 -17.41 17.02
C LEU A 330 32.22 -17.68 16.63
N GLY A 331 31.28 -17.54 17.57
CA GLY A 331 29.85 -17.65 17.30
C GLY A 331 29.37 -16.65 16.25
N ILE A 332 29.77 -15.37 16.39
CA ILE A 332 29.46 -14.33 15.39
C ILE A 332 30.03 -14.70 14.01
N ILE A 333 31.26 -15.21 13.95
CA ILE A 333 31.89 -15.59 12.68
C ILE A 333 31.15 -16.75 12.01
N HIS A 334 30.74 -17.77 12.79
CA HIS A 334 29.92 -18.86 12.27
C HIS A 334 28.54 -18.38 11.81
N GLN A 335 27.93 -17.44 12.53
CA GLN A 335 26.68 -16.80 12.12
C GLN A 335 26.84 -16.03 10.79
N MET A 336 27.93 -15.28 10.60
CA MET A 336 28.23 -14.58 9.34
C MET A 336 28.48 -15.54 8.17
N LYS A 337 28.95 -16.76 8.44
CA LYS A 337 29.12 -17.83 7.43
C LYS A 337 27.83 -18.60 7.11
N GLY A 338 26.77 -18.42 7.90
CA GLY A 338 25.52 -19.16 7.80
C GLY A 338 25.47 -20.46 8.60
N ASP A 339 26.50 -20.78 9.39
CA ASP A 339 26.55 -21.97 10.27
C ASP A 339 25.82 -21.67 11.60
N TYR A 340 24.51 -21.44 11.55
CA TYR A 340 23.77 -20.97 12.72
C TYR A 340 23.73 -21.98 13.89
N GLU A 341 23.78 -23.29 13.61
CA GLU A 341 23.77 -24.31 14.66
C GLU A 341 25.06 -24.30 15.50
N THR A 342 26.23 -24.13 14.86
CA THR A 342 27.50 -24.04 15.59
C THR A 342 27.61 -22.70 16.32
N ALA A 343 27.11 -21.62 15.72
CA ALA A 343 26.99 -20.32 16.39
C ALA A 343 26.15 -20.42 17.67
N LEU A 344 24.98 -21.08 17.61
CA LEU A 344 24.13 -21.30 18.79
C LEU A 344 24.82 -22.13 19.87
N LYS A 345 25.62 -23.14 19.51
CA LYS A 345 26.42 -23.91 20.48
C LYS A 345 27.45 -23.01 21.18
N LEU A 346 28.17 -22.19 20.43
CA LEU A 346 29.18 -21.25 20.95
C LEU A 346 28.57 -20.12 21.79
N HIS A 347 27.37 -19.63 21.44
CA HIS A 347 26.68 -18.65 22.26
C HIS A 347 26.12 -19.27 23.56
N LYS A 348 25.70 -20.54 23.54
CA LYS A 348 25.33 -21.27 24.77
C LYS A 348 26.52 -21.51 25.69
N THR A 349 27.70 -21.85 25.17
CA THR A 349 28.92 -21.95 26.00
C THR A 349 29.29 -20.60 26.58
N HIS A 350 29.22 -19.52 25.78
CA HIS A 350 29.43 -18.15 26.29
C HIS A 350 28.45 -17.80 27.41
N LEU A 351 27.16 -18.14 27.26
CA LEU A 351 26.14 -17.91 28.29
C LEU A 351 26.45 -18.67 29.59
N SER A 352 26.83 -19.95 29.51
CA SER A 352 27.21 -20.76 30.68
C SER A 352 28.36 -20.11 31.45
N ILE A 353 29.40 -19.67 30.73
CA ILE A 353 30.55 -18.99 31.32
C ILE A 353 30.13 -17.66 31.94
N ALA A 354 29.27 -16.88 31.27
CA ALA A 354 28.78 -15.62 31.80
C ALA A 354 27.91 -15.80 33.07
N GLN A 355 27.18 -16.91 33.18
CA GLN A 355 26.44 -17.28 34.39
C GLN A 355 27.38 -17.71 35.52
N GLU A 356 28.40 -18.51 35.23
CA GLU A 356 29.44 -18.89 36.20
C GLU A 356 30.17 -17.67 36.79
N LEU A 357 30.43 -16.65 35.96
CA LEU A 357 31.10 -15.42 36.35
C LEU A 357 30.16 -14.37 36.96
N ASN A 358 28.84 -14.60 36.99
CA ASN A 358 27.81 -13.62 37.35
C ASN A 358 27.91 -12.30 36.57
N ASP A 359 28.33 -12.35 35.30
CA ASP A 359 28.42 -11.19 34.42
C ASP A 359 27.09 -11.01 33.65
N TYR A 360 26.18 -10.23 34.24
CA TYR A 360 24.87 -9.93 33.64
C TYR A 360 25.00 -9.27 32.26
N ALA A 361 25.97 -8.38 32.04
CA ALA A 361 26.16 -7.74 30.75
C ALA A 361 26.59 -8.75 29.67
N ALA A 362 27.46 -9.71 30.00
CA ALA A 362 27.80 -10.81 29.11
C ALA A 362 26.63 -11.76 28.85
N GLN A 363 25.78 -12.04 29.86
CA GLN A 363 24.56 -12.82 29.67
C GLN A 363 23.62 -12.14 28.66
N GLY A 364 23.40 -10.82 28.79
CA GLY A 364 22.61 -10.03 27.85
C GLY A 364 23.12 -10.17 26.41
N ARG A 365 24.44 -9.99 26.19
CA ARG A 365 25.06 -10.15 24.86
C ARG A 365 24.90 -11.57 24.30
N ALA A 366 25.01 -12.59 25.15
CA ALA A 366 24.82 -13.98 24.72
C ALA A 366 23.37 -14.22 24.25
N TYR A 367 22.38 -13.75 25.01
CA TYR A 367 20.97 -13.83 24.61
C TYR A 367 20.67 -13.06 23.33
N GLY A 368 21.19 -11.83 23.18
CA GLY A 368 21.02 -11.05 21.96
C GLY A 368 21.58 -11.74 20.72
N ASN A 369 22.80 -12.31 20.83
CA ASN A 369 23.41 -13.05 19.73
C ASN A 369 22.64 -14.34 19.39
N MET A 370 22.12 -15.06 20.41
CA MET A 370 21.23 -16.19 20.17
C MET A 370 19.94 -15.76 19.46
N GLY A 371 19.35 -14.63 19.88
CA GLY A 371 18.18 -14.05 19.22
C GLY A 371 18.43 -13.75 17.74
N ASN A 372 19.58 -13.15 17.42
CA ASN A 372 19.98 -12.88 16.04
C ASN A 372 20.20 -14.17 15.22
N ALA A 373 20.80 -15.20 15.81
CA ALA A 373 20.97 -16.49 15.15
C ALA A 373 19.63 -17.20 14.89
N TYR A 374 18.68 -17.14 15.82
CA TYR A 374 17.32 -17.69 15.61
C TYR A 374 16.51 -16.89 14.59
N ASN A 375 16.67 -15.56 14.56
CA ASN A 375 16.09 -14.70 13.51
C ASN A 375 16.62 -15.10 12.13
N ALA A 376 17.93 -15.33 12.00
CA ALA A 376 18.54 -15.74 10.75
C ALA A 376 18.13 -17.17 10.30
N LEU A 377 17.77 -18.04 11.25
CA LEU A 377 17.18 -19.36 10.99
C LEU A 377 15.69 -19.32 10.60
N GLY A 378 15.03 -18.16 10.68
CA GLY A 378 13.59 -18.01 10.46
C GLY A 378 12.71 -18.53 11.61
N ILE A 379 13.30 -18.84 12.77
CA ILE A 379 12.57 -19.32 13.96
C ILE A 379 12.27 -18.12 14.87
N PHE A 380 11.37 -17.26 14.41
CA PHE A 380 11.12 -15.94 14.99
C PHE A 380 10.56 -16.00 16.42
N ASP A 381 9.77 -17.02 16.78
CA ASP A 381 9.25 -17.20 18.15
C ASP A 381 10.37 -17.35 19.19
N GLN A 382 11.44 -18.08 18.85
CA GLN A 382 12.59 -18.23 19.75
C GLN A 382 13.41 -16.95 19.79
N ALA A 383 13.58 -16.27 18.65
CA ALA A 383 14.27 -14.99 18.60
C ALA A 383 13.61 -13.95 19.52
N VAL A 384 12.28 -13.83 19.49
CA VAL A 384 11.53 -12.94 20.39
C VAL A 384 11.76 -13.29 21.86
N ARG A 385 11.80 -14.59 22.22
CA ARG A 385 12.06 -15.01 23.61
C ARG A 385 13.43 -14.55 24.10
N TYR A 386 14.48 -14.79 23.32
CA TYR A 386 15.84 -14.43 23.72
C TYR A 386 16.08 -12.92 23.71
N HIS A 387 15.53 -12.18 22.73
CA HIS A 387 15.62 -10.71 22.76
C HIS A 387 14.81 -10.09 23.91
N ARG A 388 13.70 -10.69 24.35
CA ARG A 388 13.01 -10.22 25.56
C ARG A 388 13.86 -10.41 26.83
N GLN A 389 14.61 -11.50 26.92
CA GLN A 389 15.55 -11.74 28.03
C GLN A 389 16.71 -10.73 28.00
N GLU A 390 17.28 -10.47 26.81
CA GLU A 390 18.27 -9.40 26.61
C GLU A 390 17.71 -8.02 27.02
N LEU A 391 16.47 -7.71 26.65
CA LEU A 391 15.83 -6.44 27.02
C LEU A 391 15.65 -6.32 28.54
N GLN A 392 15.22 -7.40 29.20
CA GLN A 392 15.09 -7.41 30.66
C GLN A 392 16.42 -7.15 31.35
N ILE A 393 17.48 -7.85 30.94
CA ILE A 393 18.82 -7.68 31.51
C ILE A 393 19.35 -6.27 31.23
N SER A 394 19.20 -5.74 30.02
CA SER A 394 19.67 -4.39 29.70
C SER A 394 18.89 -3.30 30.44
N MET A 395 17.64 -3.54 30.84
CA MET A 395 16.91 -2.69 31.79
C MET A 395 17.48 -2.80 33.21
N GLU A 396 17.77 -4.00 33.70
CA GLU A 396 18.34 -4.24 35.04
C GLU A 396 19.74 -3.62 35.18
N VAL A 397 20.56 -3.66 34.13
CA VAL A 397 21.92 -3.08 34.10
C VAL A 397 21.92 -1.61 33.67
N ASN A 398 20.75 -1.03 33.35
CA ASN A 398 20.57 0.34 32.83
C ASN A 398 21.41 0.66 31.58
N ASP A 399 21.62 -0.32 30.70
CA ASP A 399 22.31 -0.14 29.42
C ASP A 399 21.31 0.32 28.34
N ARG A 400 21.18 1.65 28.19
CA ARG A 400 20.29 2.27 27.20
C ARG A 400 20.67 1.94 25.75
N ALA A 401 21.96 1.80 25.43
CA ALA A 401 22.40 1.51 24.07
C ALA A 401 21.98 0.09 23.66
N SER A 402 22.16 -0.88 24.57
CA SER A 402 21.67 -2.24 24.36
C SER A 402 20.14 -2.29 24.26
N GLN A 403 19.40 -1.57 25.11
CA GLN A 403 17.92 -1.47 25.02
C GLN A 403 17.45 -1.01 23.63
N ALA A 404 18.09 0.01 23.06
CA ALA A 404 17.78 0.52 21.72
C ALA A 404 17.97 -0.56 20.64
N SER A 405 19.14 -1.23 20.64
CA SER A 405 19.46 -2.32 19.71
C SER A 405 18.48 -3.49 19.84
N THR A 406 18.15 -3.90 21.07
CA THR A 406 17.22 -5.00 21.33
C THR A 406 15.79 -4.66 20.88
N HIS A 407 15.33 -3.42 21.07
CA HIS A 407 14.06 -2.97 20.52
C HIS A 407 14.03 -3.05 18.99
N GLY A 408 15.10 -2.63 18.31
CA GLY A 408 15.21 -2.78 16.86
C GLY A 408 15.14 -4.26 16.41
N ASN A 409 15.84 -5.16 17.09
CA ASN A 409 15.83 -6.60 16.76
C ASN A 409 14.47 -7.27 17.08
N LEU A 410 13.83 -6.89 18.19
CA LEU A 410 12.46 -7.34 18.52
C LEU A 410 11.47 -6.89 17.46
N ALA A 411 11.58 -5.64 16.99
CA ALA A 411 10.69 -5.10 15.98
C ALA A 411 10.76 -5.90 14.67
N VAL A 412 11.97 -6.22 14.19
CA VAL A 412 12.17 -7.08 13.02
C VAL A 412 11.56 -8.48 13.23
N ALA A 413 11.78 -9.08 14.41
CA ALA A 413 11.24 -10.41 14.73
C ALA A 413 9.69 -10.42 14.79
N TYR A 414 9.06 -9.40 15.38
CA TYR A 414 7.60 -9.28 15.37
C TYR A 414 7.03 -8.98 13.99
N GLN A 415 7.73 -8.19 13.18
CA GLN A 415 7.33 -7.94 11.79
C GLN A 415 7.31 -9.24 11.00
N ALA A 416 8.32 -10.10 11.16
CA ALA A 416 8.38 -11.41 10.52
C ALA A 416 7.28 -12.38 11.00
N LEU A 417 6.78 -12.22 12.23
CA LEU A 417 5.64 -12.95 12.78
C LEU A 417 4.26 -12.37 12.36
N GLY A 418 4.23 -11.24 11.65
CA GLY A 418 2.98 -10.54 11.29
C GLY A 418 2.35 -9.74 12.45
N ALA A 419 3.03 -9.59 13.58
CA ALA A 419 2.55 -8.81 14.74
C ALA A 419 2.85 -7.32 14.57
N HIS A 420 2.18 -6.68 13.60
CA HIS A 420 2.50 -5.33 13.12
C HIS A 420 2.47 -4.24 14.20
N ASP A 421 1.47 -4.22 15.08
CA ASP A 421 1.35 -3.18 16.12
C ASP A 421 2.52 -3.22 17.11
N ARG A 422 2.94 -4.43 17.50
CA ARG A 422 4.08 -4.61 18.41
C ARG A 422 5.39 -4.24 17.72
N ALA A 423 5.54 -4.59 16.45
CA ALA A 423 6.71 -4.22 15.66
C ALA A 423 6.86 -2.69 15.59
N LEU A 424 5.77 -1.97 15.27
CA LEU A 424 5.78 -0.51 15.20
C LEU A 424 6.15 0.14 16.54
N GLN A 425 5.58 -0.32 17.66
CA GLN A 425 5.94 0.17 19.00
C GLN A 425 7.43 -0.01 19.29
N HIS A 426 8.00 -1.17 18.97
CA HIS A 426 9.41 -1.44 19.20
C HIS A 426 10.33 -0.62 18.28
N TYR A 427 9.97 -0.40 17.01
CA TYR A 427 10.72 0.51 16.13
C TYR A 427 10.69 1.96 16.65
N GLN A 428 9.55 2.45 17.14
CA GLN A 428 9.44 3.79 17.72
C GLN A 428 10.27 3.92 19.00
N ASN A 429 10.27 2.89 19.87
CA ASN A 429 11.10 2.88 21.07
C ASN A 429 12.60 2.89 20.72
N HIS A 430 13.04 2.13 19.71
CA HIS A 430 14.41 2.18 19.20
C HIS A 430 14.78 3.60 18.76
N LEU A 431 13.94 4.24 17.93
CA LEU A 431 14.17 5.61 17.46
C LEU A 431 14.26 6.63 18.60
N ASN A 432 13.35 6.54 19.58
CA ASN A 432 13.31 7.46 20.72
C ASN A 432 14.57 7.34 21.58
N ILE A 433 14.99 6.12 21.92
CA ILE A 433 16.21 5.91 22.73
C ILE A 433 17.45 6.36 21.95
N ALA A 434 17.53 6.10 20.65
CA ALA A 434 18.65 6.57 19.83
C ALA A 434 18.78 8.10 19.85
N ARG A 435 17.66 8.82 19.77
CA ARG A 435 17.60 10.29 19.91
C ARG A 435 17.98 10.78 21.30
N GLU A 436 17.51 10.09 22.35
CA GLU A 436 17.92 10.39 23.74
C GLU A 436 19.44 10.28 23.92
N LEU A 437 20.06 9.26 23.32
CA LEU A 437 21.50 9.03 23.36
C LEU A 437 22.31 9.92 22.41
N ARG A 438 21.63 10.64 21.50
CA ARG A 438 22.25 11.38 20.38
C ARG A 438 23.17 10.50 19.53
N ASP A 439 22.79 9.23 19.37
CA ASP A 439 23.49 8.27 18.51
C ASP A 439 22.95 8.35 17.09
N VAL A 440 23.66 9.10 16.24
CA VAL A 440 23.27 9.33 14.83
C VAL A 440 23.21 8.02 14.04
N GLN A 441 24.10 7.05 14.31
CA GLN A 441 24.11 5.77 13.59
C GLN A 441 22.89 4.92 13.96
N SER A 442 22.57 4.83 15.25
CA SER A 442 21.40 4.08 15.72
C SER A 442 20.09 4.75 15.30
N GLU A 443 20.03 6.08 15.28
CA GLU A 443 18.88 6.85 14.79
C GLU A 443 18.64 6.58 13.30
N ALA A 444 19.67 6.66 12.48
CA ALA A 444 19.57 6.35 11.06
C ALA A 444 19.09 4.91 10.83
N ARG A 445 19.65 3.92 11.53
CA ARG A 445 19.19 2.53 11.43
C ARG A 445 17.71 2.36 11.80
N ALA A 446 17.24 3.05 12.84
CA ALA A 446 15.83 3.02 13.24
C ALA A 446 14.91 3.63 12.16
N LEU A 447 15.30 4.77 11.58
CA LEU A 447 14.57 5.44 10.50
C LEU A 447 14.49 4.57 9.24
N GLY A 448 15.61 3.98 8.80
CA GLY A 448 15.64 3.08 7.65
C GLY A 448 14.74 1.86 7.84
N ASN A 449 14.74 1.28 9.05
CA ASN A 449 13.88 0.15 9.38
C ASN A 449 12.38 0.53 9.43
N LEU A 450 12.03 1.70 9.96
CA LEU A 450 10.65 2.22 9.93
C LEU A 450 10.16 2.45 8.50
N GLY A 451 11.02 3.03 7.65
CA GLY A 451 10.72 3.17 6.21
C GLY A 451 10.46 1.81 5.56
N ASN A 452 11.33 0.82 5.81
CA ASN A 452 11.17 -0.55 5.29
C ASN A 452 9.89 -1.22 5.82
N PHE A 453 9.54 -1.01 7.09
CA PHE A 453 8.31 -1.52 7.70
C PHE A 453 7.07 -1.01 6.97
N HIS A 454 6.93 0.31 6.80
CA HIS A 454 5.79 0.89 6.08
C HIS A 454 5.77 0.50 4.60
N CYS A 455 6.95 0.47 3.95
CA CYS A 455 7.06 0.05 2.56
C CYS A 455 6.62 -1.41 2.36
N SER A 456 6.96 -2.33 3.28
CA SER A 456 6.53 -3.73 3.22
C SER A 456 5.02 -3.93 3.39
N ARG A 457 4.31 -2.94 3.95
CA ARG A 457 2.85 -2.94 4.11
C ARG A 457 2.12 -2.25 2.95
N GLY A 458 2.85 -1.72 1.97
CA GLY A 458 2.28 -0.89 0.90
C GLY A 458 1.91 0.53 1.34
N GLU A 459 2.27 0.94 2.57
CA GLU A 459 2.00 2.27 3.12
C GLU A 459 3.08 3.28 2.64
N PHE A 460 3.27 3.38 1.33
CA PHE A 460 4.33 4.19 0.73
C PHE A 460 4.33 5.68 1.17
N PRO A 461 3.18 6.37 1.34
CA PRO A 461 3.18 7.75 1.82
C PRO A 461 3.81 7.93 3.21
N GLN A 462 3.72 6.90 4.07
CA GLN A 462 4.30 6.93 5.42
C GLN A 462 5.79 6.55 5.41
N ALA A 463 6.23 5.73 4.45
CA ALA A 463 7.62 5.32 4.32
C ALA A 463 8.55 6.47 3.88
N VAL A 464 8.10 7.30 2.92
CA VAL A 464 8.86 8.43 2.35
C VAL A 464 9.50 9.34 3.42
N PRO A 465 8.77 9.91 4.41
CA PRO A 465 9.36 10.84 5.37
C PRO A 465 10.43 10.21 6.27
N TYR A 466 10.39 8.88 6.50
CA TYR A 466 11.43 8.20 7.27
C TYR A 466 12.72 8.05 6.46
N TYR A 467 12.62 7.69 5.17
CA TYR A 467 13.79 7.65 4.29
C TYR A 467 14.38 9.03 4.04
N GLU A 468 13.56 10.08 3.89
CA GLU A 468 14.07 11.45 3.77
C GLU A 468 14.81 11.92 5.03
N GLN A 469 14.29 11.58 6.23
CA GLN A 469 14.97 11.85 7.49
C GLN A 469 16.31 11.10 7.58
N TYR A 470 16.36 9.84 7.14
CA TYR A 470 17.61 9.09 7.03
C TYR A 470 18.62 9.81 6.14
N LEU A 471 18.21 10.24 4.93
CA LEU A 471 19.11 10.89 3.98
C LEU A 471 19.66 12.23 4.48
N ARG A 472 18.93 12.94 5.37
CA ARG A 472 19.45 14.15 6.04
C ARG A 472 20.59 13.86 7.02
N LEU A 473 20.61 12.66 7.61
CA LEU A 473 21.68 12.23 8.52
C LEU A 473 22.87 11.60 7.78
N SER A 474 22.69 11.18 6.52
CA SER A 474 23.71 10.47 5.73
C SER A 474 25.08 11.16 5.67
N PRO A 475 25.19 12.49 5.49
CA PRO A 475 26.49 13.17 5.43
C PRO A 475 27.35 12.98 6.69
N ASP A 476 26.71 12.85 7.86
CA ASP A 476 27.39 12.64 9.14
C ASP A 476 27.81 11.17 9.35
N LEU A 477 27.15 10.23 8.66
CA LEU A 477 27.42 8.78 8.76
C LEU A 477 28.61 8.34 7.89
N GLN A 478 28.80 9.00 6.75
CA GLN A 478 29.76 8.61 5.70
C GLN A 478 29.59 7.13 5.24
N ASP A 479 28.38 6.59 5.31
CA ASP A 479 28.04 5.23 4.90
C ASP A 479 27.34 5.23 3.54
N MET A 480 28.14 5.25 2.48
CA MET A 480 27.67 5.25 1.09
C MET A 480 26.84 4.00 0.72
N GLU A 481 27.10 2.85 1.35
CA GLU A 481 26.39 1.60 1.04
C GLU A 481 24.95 1.65 1.56
N SER A 482 24.78 2.07 2.80
CA SER A 482 23.45 2.20 3.41
C SER A 482 22.66 3.36 2.80
N GLU A 483 23.33 4.45 2.40
CA GLU A 483 22.71 5.53 1.63
C GLU A 483 22.13 5.03 0.30
N GLY A 484 22.89 4.25 -0.47
CA GLY A 484 22.42 3.67 -1.74
C GLY A 484 21.16 2.82 -1.55
N LYS A 485 21.14 1.95 -0.53
CA LYS A 485 19.96 1.12 -0.19
C LYS A 485 18.72 1.96 0.16
N VAL A 486 18.89 3.06 0.90
CA VAL A 486 17.77 3.94 1.24
C VAL A 486 17.28 4.72 0.02
N CYS A 487 18.19 5.23 -0.82
CA CYS A 487 17.84 5.85 -2.10
C CYS A 487 17.06 4.88 -3.01
N HIS A 488 17.50 3.62 -3.09
CA HIS A 488 16.81 2.57 -3.82
C HIS A 488 15.37 2.36 -3.32
N ASN A 489 15.21 2.20 -2.01
CA ASN A 489 13.90 1.94 -1.40
C ASN A 489 12.96 3.17 -1.48
N LEU A 490 13.52 4.38 -1.39
CA LEU A 490 12.78 5.63 -1.58
C LEU A 490 12.34 5.79 -3.05
N GLY A 491 13.22 5.47 -4.00
CA GLY A 491 12.87 5.41 -5.42
C GLY A 491 11.75 4.40 -5.70
N TYR A 492 11.77 3.24 -5.05
CA TYR A 492 10.70 2.25 -5.12
C TYR A 492 9.39 2.76 -4.53
N ALA A 493 9.42 3.40 -3.35
CA ALA A 493 8.23 4.00 -2.75
C ALA A 493 7.60 5.06 -3.67
N HIS A 494 8.39 5.95 -4.26
CA HIS A 494 7.90 6.94 -5.22
C HIS A 494 7.37 6.31 -6.52
N TYR A 495 7.97 5.23 -6.99
CA TYR A 495 7.49 4.47 -8.15
C TYR A 495 6.08 3.92 -7.88
N CYS A 496 5.88 3.30 -6.71
CA CYS A 496 4.56 2.77 -6.31
C CYS A 496 3.52 3.86 -6.06
N LEU A 497 3.93 5.08 -5.67
CA LEU A 497 3.07 6.25 -5.57
C LEU A 497 2.70 6.87 -6.92
N GLY A 498 3.24 6.37 -8.04
CA GLY A 498 3.08 6.97 -9.37
C GLY A 498 3.87 8.26 -9.59
N SER A 499 4.70 8.67 -8.61
CA SER A 499 5.57 9.84 -8.67
C SER A 499 6.88 9.49 -9.40
N TYR A 500 6.76 9.09 -10.67
CA TYR A 500 7.86 8.48 -11.43
C TYR A 500 9.07 9.42 -11.64
N GLN A 501 8.87 10.75 -11.65
CA GLN A 501 9.96 11.72 -11.76
C GLN A 501 10.90 11.69 -10.53
N GLU A 502 10.33 11.69 -9.33
CA GLU A 502 11.12 11.55 -8.09
C GLU A 502 11.75 10.15 -8.00
N ALA A 503 11.03 9.11 -8.44
CA ALA A 503 11.60 7.76 -8.51
C ALA A 503 12.88 7.71 -9.36
N VAL A 504 12.87 8.34 -10.55
CA VAL A 504 14.06 8.46 -11.40
C VAL A 504 15.20 9.17 -10.66
N ARG A 505 14.92 10.30 -10.01
CA ARG A 505 15.93 11.07 -9.27
C ARG A 505 16.64 10.23 -8.22
N TYR A 506 15.89 9.49 -7.40
CA TYR A 506 16.48 8.65 -6.35
C TYR A 506 17.20 7.42 -6.92
N TYR A 507 16.70 6.82 -8.01
CA TYR A 507 17.43 5.74 -8.68
C TYR A 507 18.71 6.22 -9.39
N GLU A 508 18.76 7.46 -9.90
CA GLU A 508 19.99 8.07 -10.43
C GLU A 508 21.02 8.28 -9.31
N GLN A 509 20.59 8.68 -8.11
CA GLN A 509 21.45 8.80 -6.93
C GLN A 509 21.97 7.42 -6.47
N ASP A 510 21.11 6.39 -6.38
CA ASP A 510 21.52 5.00 -6.09
C ASP A 510 22.56 4.50 -7.11
N LEU A 511 22.33 4.77 -8.40
CA LEU A 511 23.26 4.41 -9.46
C LEU A 511 24.61 5.13 -9.35
N ALA A 512 24.62 6.41 -8.98
CA ALA A 512 25.87 7.17 -8.77
C ALA A 512 26.68 6.58 -7.61
N LEU A 513 26.04 6.33 -6.47
CA LEU A 513 26.68 5.70 -5.31
C LEU A 513 27.20 4.29 -5.64
N ALA A 514 26.44 3.49 -6.37
CA ALA A 514 26.86 2.17 -6.79
C ALA A 514 28.04 2.19 -7.78
N LYS A 515 28.21 3.26 -8.57
CA LYS A 515 29.39 3.47 -9.43
C LYS A 515 30.63 3.83 -8.62
N ASP A 516 30.47 4.71 -7.63
CA ASP A 516 31.54 5.14 -6.74
C ASP A 516 32.05 3.99 -5.86
N LEU A 517 31.15 3.10 -5.41
CA LEU A 517 31.49 1.87 -4.69
C LEU A 517 32.00 0.73 -5.60
N HIS A 518 31.96 0.92 -6.93
CA HIS A 518 32.23 -0.12 -7.93
C HIS A 518 31.38 -1.40 -7.75
N ASP A 519 30.21 -1.29 -7.13
CA ASP A 519 29.27 -2.41 -6.93
C ASP A 519 28.41 -2.62 -8.18
N LYS A 520 28.88 -3.55 -9.03
CA LYS A 520 28.17 -3.96 -10.24
C LYS A 520 26.78 -4.55 -9.98
N LEU A 521 26.54 -5.15 -8.82
CA LEU A 521 25.26 -5.81 -8.54
C LEU A 521 24.19 -4.76 -8.17
N SER A 522 24.55 -3.75 -7.40
CA SER A 522 23.67 -2.61 -7.12
C SER A 522 23.45 -1.74 -8.37
N GLN A 523 24.48 -1.53 -9.21
CA GLN A 523 24.31 -0.88 -10.51
C GLN A 523 23.27 -1.60 -11.39
N ALA A 524 23.31 -2.94 -11.43
CA ALA A 524 22.33 -3.74 -12.19
C ALA A 524 20.89 -3.52 -11.67
N LYS A 525 20.70 -3.52 -10.35
CA LYS A 525 19.38 -3.26 -9.75
C LYS A 525 18.88 -1.85 -10.06
N ALA A 526 19.75 -0.84 -9.93
CA ALA A 526 19.42 0.55 -10.23
C ALA A 526 19.01 0.73 -11.70
N TYR A 527 19.80 0.20 -12.66
CA TYR A 527 19.45 0.26 -14.09
C TYR A 527 18.12 -0.44 -14.42
N CYS A 528 17.82 -1.57 -13.77
CA CYS A 528 16.55 -2.27 -13.94
C CYS A 528 15.36 -1.37 -13.56
N ASN A 529 15.39 -0.80 -12.35
CA ASN A 529 14.27 -0.01 -11.84
C ASN A 529 14.15 1.36 -12.52
N LEU A 530 15.28 1.96 -12.88
CA LEU A 530 15.32 3.21 -13.62
C LEU A 530 14.78 3.03 -15.06
N GLY A 531 15.04 1.87 -15.69
CA GLY A 531 14.39 1.47 -16.94
C GLY A 531 12.87 1.36 -16.82
N LEU A 532 12.37 0.74 -15.74
CA LEU A 532 10.93 0.66 -15.45
C LEU A 532 10.30 2.03 -15.17
N ALA A 533 11.00 2.91 -14.45
CA ALA A 533 10.55 4.28 -14.17
C ALA A 533 10.49 5.13 -15.44
N PHE A 534 11.48 5.05 -16.33
CA PHE A 534 11.43 5.73 -17.63
C PHE A 534 10.36 5.16 -18.56
N LYS A 535 10.11 3.84 -18.52
CA LYS A 535 8.99 3.22 -19.23
C LYS A 535 7.65 3.82 -18.77
N ALA A 536 7.46 3.95 -17.46
CA ALA A 536 6.24 4.53 -16.88
C ALA A 536 6.06 6.03 -17.21
N LEU A 537 7.16 6.79 -17.34
CA LEU A 537 7.15 8.18 -17.81
C LEU A 537 6.91 8.32 -19.33
N GLY A 538 6.89 7.23 -20.09
CA GLY A 538 6.81 7.26 -21.55
C GLY A 538 8.12 7.60 -22.27
N ASN A 539 9.24 7.74 -21.55
CA ASN A 539 10.56 7.98 -22.15
C ASN A 539 11.21 6.66 -22.58
N PHE A 540 10.68 6.07 -23.66
CA PHE A 540 11.09 4.75 -24.11
C PHE A 540 12.54 4.66 -24.60
N ALA A 541 13.14 5.77 -25.04
CA ALA A 541 14.54 5.80 -25.48
C ALA A 541 15.50 5.58 -24.30
N LYS A 542 15.33 6.33 -23.22
CA LYS A 542 16.12 6.15 -21.99
C LYS A 542 15.84 4.81 -21.32
N ALA A 543 14.58 4.36 -21.31
CA ALA A 543 14.21 3.05 -20.77
C ALA A 543 14.95 1.91 -21.49
N GLU A 544 15.00 1.95 -22.82
CA GLU A 544 15.73 0.98 -23.63
C GLU A 544 17.24 1.01 -23.36
N GLU A 545 17.82 2.21 -23.27
CA GLU A 545 19.24 2.39 -22.97
C GLU A 545 19.62 1.76 -21.62
N CYS A 546 18.84 2.04 -20.57
CA CYS A 546 19.06 1.48 -19.24
C CYS A 546 18.94 -0.05 -19.25
N GLN A 547 18.00 -0.57 -20.03
CA GLN A 547 17.80 -2.01 -20.10
C GLN A 547 18.90 -2.74 -20.89
N LYS A 548 19.49 -2.08 -21.91
CA LYS A 548 20.70 -2.55 -22.60
C LYS A 548 21.93 -2.53 -21.70
N TYR A 549 22.09 -1.49 -20.86
CA TYR A 549 23.16 -1.46 -19.85
C TYR A 549 23.00 -2.57 -18.81
N LEU A 550 21.77 -2.83 -18.33
CA LEU A 550 21.53 -3.99 -17.47
C LEU A 550 21.90 -5.29 -18.17
N LEU A 551 21.56 -5.45 -19.45
CA LEU A 551 21.86 -6.66 -20.21
C LEU A 551 23.37 -6.92 -20.30
N SER A 552 24.17 -5.89 -20.59
CA SER A 552 25.63 -6.02 -20.68
C SER A 552 26.27 -6.28 -19.30
N LEU A 553 25.75 -5.63 -18.25
CA LEU A 553 26.23 -5.83 -16.89
C LEU A 553 25.88 -7.23 -16.37
N ALA A 554 24.67 -7.71 -16.63
CA ALA A 554 24.22 -9.06 -16.29
C ALA A 554 25.06 -10.14 -17.00
N GLN A 555 25.43 -9.92 -18.26
CA GLN A 555 26.38 -10.80 -18.98
C GLN A 555 27.75 -10.82 -18.29
N SER A 556 28.28 -9.66 -17.91
CA SER A 556 29.58 -9.57 -17.21
C SER A 556 29.59 -10.24 -15.83
N LEU A 557 28.43 -10.26 -15.16
CA LEU A 557 28.22 -10.90 -13.85
C LEU A 557 27.81 -12.38 -13.95
N ASN A 558 27.62 -12.90 -15.17
CA ASN A 558 27.03 -14.21 -15.42
C ASN A 558 25.68 -14.41 -14.69
N ASN A 559 24.90 -13.34 -14.53
CA ASN A 559 23.60 -13.38 -13.85
C ASN A 559 22.47 -13.61 -14.85
N GLN A 560 22.09 -14.88 -15.02
CA GLN A 560 21.07 -15.28 -16.00
C GLN A 560 19.68 -14.70 -15.68
N GLN A 561 19.34 -14.55 -14.41
CA GLN A 561 18.04 -14.00 -13.99
C GLN A 561 17.90 -12.51 -14.33
N ALA A 562 18.96 -11.72 -14.12
CA ALA A 562 18.98 -10.32 -14.55
C ALA A 562 18.92 -10.18 -16.08
N ARG A 563 19.61 -11.08 -16.80
CA ARG A 563 19.55 -11.13 -18.27
C ARG A 563 18.14 -11.46 -18.78
N PHE A 564 17.46 -12.42 -18.15
CA PHE A 564 16.08 -12.79 -18.46
C PHE A 564 15.12 -11.60 -18.24
N ARG A 565 15.20 -10.94 -17.08
CA ARG A 565 14.40 -9.74 -16.79
C ARG A 565 14.67 -8.62 -17.79
N ALA A 566 15.92 -8.45 -18.21
CA ALA A 566 16.28 -7.42 -19.16
C ALA A 566 15.64 -7.61 -20.54
N LEU A 567 15.64 -8.84 -21.05
CA LEU A 567 14.99 -9.16 -22.32
C LEU A 567 13.46 -8.97 -22.23
N GLY A 568 12.83 -9.41 -21.14
CA GLY A 568 11.40 -9.18 -20.92
C GLY A 568 11.03 -7.70 -20.86
N ASN A 569 11.78 -6.90 -20.09
CA ASN A 569 11.57 -5.46 -20.02
C ASN A 569 11.78 -4.76 -21.37
N LEU A 570 12.74 -5.20 -22.19
CA LEU A 570 12.90 -4.71 -23.57
C LEU A 570 11.67 -5.05 -24.41
N GLY A 571 11.17 -6.29 -24.33
CA GLY A 571 9.92 -6.68 -24.98
C GLY A 571 8.77 -5.76 -24.60
N ASP A 572 8.57 -5.51 -23.31
CA ASP A 572 7.50 -4.62 -22.82
C ASP A 572 7.65 -3.18 -23.34
N ILE A 573 8.88 -2.65 -23.39
CA ILE A 573 9.15 -1.31 -23.93
C ILE A 573 8.76 -1.25 -25.40
N PHE A 574 9.04 -2.29 -26.20
CA PHE A 574 8.67 -2.36 -27.61
C PHE A 574 7.15 -2.50 -27.81
N VAL A 575 6.46 -3.24 -26.93
CA VAL A 575 4.99 -3.25 -26.88
C VAL A 575 4.44 -1.83 -26.64
N CYS A 576 4.99 -1.09 -25.68
CA CYS A 576 4.60 0.30 -25.41
C CYS A 576 4.89 1.26 -26.59
N LYS A 577 5.96 1.01 -27.36
CA LYS A 577 6.26 1.73 -28.62
C LYS A 577 5.33 1.35 -29.78
N LYS A 578 4.40 0.40 -29.59
CA LYS A 578 3.53 -0.20 -30.61
C LYS A 578 4.27 -1.04 -31.66
N ASP A 579 5.53 -1.40 -31.43
CA ASP A 579 6.29 -2.34 -32.25
C ASP A 579 6.22 -3.74 -31.64
N VAL A 580 5.07 -4.38 -31.80
CA VAL A 580 4.83 -5.74 -31.26
C VAL A 580 5.70 -6.78 -31.96
N GLY A 581 6.10 -6.53 -33.22
CA GLY A 581 7.02 -7.41 -33.96
C GLY A 581 8.40 -7.45 -33.32
N GLY A 582 8.98 -6.29 -32.99
CA GLY A 582 10.22 -6.18 -32.23
C GLY A 582 10.11 -6.79 -30.83
N ALA A 583 8.97 -6.60 -30.14
CA ALA A 583 8.73 -7.20 -28.83
C ALA A 583 8.78 -8.74 -28.85
N ILE A 584 8.15 -9.36 -29.85
CA ILE A 584 8.16 -10.83 -30.03
C ILE A 584 9.60 -11.35 -30.17
N GLN A 585 10.48 -10.64 -30.89
CA GLN A 585 11.89 -11.05 -31.02
C GLN A 585 12.62 -11.08 -29.67
N PHE A 586 12.39 -10.09 -28.80
CA PHE A 586 12.99 -10.07 -27.46
C PHE A 586 12.40 -11.15 -26.55
N TYR A 587 11.09 -11.39 -26.61
CA TYR A 587 10.45 -12.46 -25.85
C TYR A 587 10.88 -13.87 -26.34
N GLU A 588 11.14 -14.05 -27.64
CA GLU A 588 11.73 -15.29 -28.17
C GLU A 588 13.16 -15.51 -27.67
N GLN A 589 13.98 -14.45 -27.60
CA GLN A 589 15.31 -14.52 -26.97
C GLN A 589 15.21 -14.84 -25.47
N GLN A 590 14.21 -14.26 -24.79
CA GLN A 590 13.94 -14.52 -23.38
C GLN A 590 13.55 -15.99 -23.14
N LEU A 591 12.71 -16.57 -24.00
CA LEU A 591 12.34 -17.99 -23.96
C LEU A 591 13.53 -18.90 -24.25
N ALA A 592 14.34 -18.58 -25.27
CA ALA A 592 15.55 -19.33 -25.58
C ALA A 592 16.53 -19.36 -24.40
N LEU A 593 16.64 -18.26 -23.66
CA LEU A 593 17.44 -18.20 -22.44
C LEU A 593 16.85 -19.10 -21.33
N ALA A 594 15.53 -19.06 -21.11
CA ALA A 594 14.88 -19.91 -20.12
C ALA A 594 15.15 -21.41 -20.37
N HIS A 595 15.06 -21.86 -21.63
CA HIS A 595 15.39 -23.24 -22.01
C HIS A 595 16.87 -23.60 -21.78
N GLN A 596 17.79 -22.65 -21.99
CA GLN A 596 19.21 -22.87 -21.70
C GLN A 596 19.48 -23.05 -20.21
N VAL A 597 18.82 -22.25 -19.37
CA VAL A 597 18.94 -22.30 -17.90
C VAL A 597 18.18 -23.51 -17.32
N LYS A 598 17.22 -24.06 -18.06
CA LYS A 598 16.32 -25.16 -17.64
C LYS A 598 15.51 -24.83 -16.39
N GLU A 599 15.17 -23.55 -16.23
CA GLU A 599 14.35 -23.07 -15.12
C GLU A 599 12.89 -22.95 -15.56
N ARG A 600 12.06 -23.91 -15.18
CA ARG A 600 10.65 -24.00 -15.57
C ARG A 600 9.85 -22.71 -15.32
N LYS A 601 10.08 -22.03 -14.19
CA LYS A 601 9.38 -20.77 -13.88
C LYS A 601 9.71 -19.65 -14.87
N MET A 602 10.94 -19.61 -15.40
CA MET A 602 11.31 -18.66 -16.46
C MET A 602 10.63 -19.00 -17.79
N GLU A 603 10.46 -20.30 -18.09
CA GLU A 603 9.74 -20.75 -19.29
C GLU A 603 8.29 -20.27 -19.26
N ALA A 604 7.58 -20.49 -18.15
CA ALA A 604 6.20 -20.03 -17.97
C ALA A 604 6.06 -18.51 -18.13
N CYS A 605 6.94 -17.71 -17.51
CA CYS A 605 6.96 -16.26 -17.69
C CYS A 605 7.18 -15.82 -19.14
N ALA A 606 8.05 -16.50 -19.89
CA ALA A 606 8.31 -16.19 -21.28
C ALA A 606 7.13 -16.61 -22.19
N TYR A 607 6.49 -17.74 -21.90
CA TYR A 607 5.25 -18.16 -22.58
C TYR A 607 4.12 -17.15 -22.35
N ALA A 608 3.95 -16.65 -21.13
CA ALA A 608 2.96 -15.62 -20.82
C ALA A 608 3.16 -14.36 -21.66
N ALA A 609 4.40 -13.86 -21.74
CA ALA A 609 4.75 -12.66 -22.51
C ALA A 609 4.54 -12.86 -24.02
N LEU A 610 4.95 -14.01 -24.57
CA LEU A 610 4.72 -14.35 -25.97
C LEU A 610 3.24 -14.50 -26.29
N GLY A 611 2.48 -15.19 -25.44
CA GLY A 611 1.04 -15.37 -25.60
C GLY A 611 0.30 -14.03 -25.65
N ALA A 612 0.63 -13.12 -24.72
CA ALA A 612 0.08 -11.78 -24.70
C ALA A 612 0.44 -10.98 -25.98
N ALA A 613 1.69 -11.03 -26.43
CA ALA A 613 2.14 -10.36 -27.65
C ALA A 613 1.44 -10.92 -28.91
N TYR A 614 1.32 -12.25 -29.03
CA TYR A 614 0.62 -12.87 -30.15
C TYR A 614 -0.89 -12.58 -30.16
N ARG A 615 -1.52 -12.42 -28.99
CA ARG A 615 -2.90 -11.93 -28.88
C ARG A 615 -3.04 -10.51 -29.43
N MET A 616 -2.09 -9.62 -29.15
CA MET A 616 -2.10 -8.25 -29.70
C MET A 616 -1.95 -8.20 -31.23
N VAL A 617 -1.20 -9.15 -31.83
CA VAL A 617 -1.08 -9.30 -33.29
C VAL A 617 -2.26 -10.09 -33.88
N GLN A 618 -3.28 -10.41 -33.09
CA GLN A 618 -4.47 -11.19 -33.47
C GLN A 618 -4.14 -12.60 -34.01
N LYS A 619 -2.98 -13.16 -33.66
CA LYS A 619 -2.60 -14.55 -33.96
C LYS A 619 -3.02 -15.46 -32.81
N TYR A 620 -4.34 -15.61 -32.65
CA TYR A 620 -4.94 -16.26 -31.49
C TYR A 620 -4.54 -17.73 -31.31
N ASP A 621 -4.31 -18.49 -32.39
CA ASP A 621 -3.88 -19.90 -32.28
C ASP A 621 -2.53 -20.04 -31.58
N LYS A 622 -1.57 -19.17 -31.92
CA LYS A 622 -0.27 -19.13 -31.24
C LYS A 622 -0.41 -18.65 -29.79
N ALA A 623 -1.25 -17.65 -29.55
CA ALA A 623 -1.49 -17.14 -28.20
C ALA A 623 -2.07 -18.22 -27.29
N LEU A 624 -3.07 -18.98 -27.77
CA LEU A 624 -3.62 -20.14 -27.06
C LEU A 624 -2.53 -21.18 -26.80
N GLY A 625 -1.74 -21.54 -27.81
CA GLY A 625 -0.64 -22.50 -27.66
C GLY A 625 0.34 -22.13 -26.55
N TYR A 626 0.80 -20.88 -26.51
CA TYR A 626 1.72 -20.43 -25.46
C TYR A 626 1.06 -20.34 -24.08
N HIS A 627 -0.17 -19.86 -23.96
CA HIS A 627 -0.85 -19.80 -22.66
C HIS A 627 -1.25 -21.18 -22.13
N THR A 628 -1.50 -22.17 -23.00
CA THR A 628 -1.66 -23.57 -22.58
C THR A 628 -0.35 -24.13 -22.02
N GLN A 629 0.79 -23.85 -22.68
CA GLN A 629 2.11 -24.25 -22.17
C GLN A 629 2.46 -23.54 -20.84
N GLU A 630 2.10 -22.26 -20.70
CA GLU A 630 2.21 -21.52 -19.44
C GLU A 630 1.44 -22.23 -18.32
N LEU A 631 0.18 -22.61 -18.58
CA LEU A 631 -0.68 -23.30 -17.62
C LEU A 631 -0.09 -24.66 -17.21
N GLU A 632 0.31 -25.49 -18.18
CA GLU A 632 0.92 -26.80 -17.92
C GLU A 632 2.15 -26.69 -17.01
N VAL A 633 3.03 -25.72 -17.26
CA VAL A 633 4.23 -25.52 -16.45
C VAL A 633 3.89 -25.09 -15.02
N TYR A 634 2.91 -24.21 -14.82
CA TYR A 634 2.51 -23.80 -13.47
C TYR A 634 1.81 -24.93 -12.70
N GLN A 635 1.04 -25.77 -13.37
CA GLN A 635 0.47 -26.99 -12.79
C GLN A 635 1.55 -28.00 -12.39
N GLU A 636 2.56 -28.23 -13.24
CA GLU A 636 3.74 -29.06 -12.91
C GLU A 636 4.49 -28.54 -11.67
N LEU A 637 4.58 -27.22 -11.52
CA LEU A 637 5.26 -26.57 -10.39
C LEU A 637 4.42 -26.51 -9.12
N GLY A 638 3.11 -26.74 -9.20
CA GLY A 638 2.17 -26.49 -8.10
C GLY A 638 2.06 -25.02 -7.71
N ASP A 639 2.35 -24.09 -8.63
CA ASP A 639 2.26 -22.64 -8.40
C ASP A 639 0.83 -22.15 -8.66
N ILE A 640 -0.02 -22.22 -7.63
CA ILE A 640 -1.45 -21.85 -7.67
C ILE A 640 -1.66 -20.43 -8.21
N GLN A 641 -0.77 -19.49 -7.87
CA GLN A 641 -0.86 -18.10 -8.33
C GLN A 641 -0.53 -17.97 -9.82
N GLY A 642 0.48 -18.71 -10.29
CA GLY A 642 0.81 -18.78 -11.71
C GLY A 642 -0.31 -19.43 -12.54
N GLU A 643 -0.88 -20.53 -12.02
CA GLU A 643 -2.01 -21.23 -12.64
C GLU A 643 -3.21 -20.30 -12.86
N GLY A 644 -3.60 -19.55 -11.82
CA GLY A 644 -4.68 -18.57 -11.92
C GLY A 644 -4.43 -17.48 -12.98
N LYS A 645 -3.19 -16.99 -13.09
CA LYS A 645 -2.83 -16.01 -14.14
C LYS A 645 -2.94 -16.61 -15.53
N ALA A 646 -2.49 -17.84 -15.72
CA ALA A 646 -2.57 -18.54 -17.00
C ALA A 646 -4.02 -18.76 -17.46
N HIS A 647 -4.93 -19.17 -16.55
CA HIS A 647 -6.37 -19.23 -16.84
C HIS A 647 -6.94 -17.86 -17.24
N GLY A 648 -6.57 -16.79 -16.55
CA GLY A 648 -6.99 -15.43 -16.91
C GLY A 648 -6.48 -14.98 -18.28
N HIS A 649 -5.23 -15.34 -18.64
CA HIS A 649 -4.69 -15.07 -19.96
C HIS A 649 -5.42 -15.86 -21.06
N LEU A 650 -5.68 -17.15 -20.85
CA LEU A 650 -6.47 -17.99 -21.77
C LEU A 650 -7.88 -17.42 -21.96
N ALA A 651 -8.54 -17.05 -20.87
CA ALA A 651 -9.86 -16.42 -20.89
C ALA A 651 -9.85 -15.14 -21.74
N ALA A 652 -8.82 -14.30 -21.59
CA ALA A 652 -8.67 -13.08 -22.36
C ALA A 652 -8.46 -13.33 -23.87
N VAL A 653 -7.83 -14.46 -24.27
CA VAL A 653 -7.76 -14.87 -25.68
C VAL A 653 -9.13 -15.36 -26.17
N TYR A 654 -9.85 -16.16 -25.38
CA TYR A 654 -11.20 -16.63 -25.75
C TYR A 654 -12.20 -15.48 -25.86
N MET A 655 -12.10 -14.46 -25.02
CA MET A 655 -12.86 -13.20 -25.14
C MET A 655 -12.59 -12.52 -26.48
N SER A 656 -11.33 -12.40 -26.89
CA SER A 656 -10.96 -11.81 -28.19
C SER A 656 -11.42 -12.64 -29.39
N LEU A 657 -11.61 -13.96 -29.23
CA LEU A 657 -12.17 -14.87 -30.23
C LEU A 657 -13.70 -14.88 -30.28
N GLY A 658 -14.39 -14.16 -29.39
CA GLY A 658 -15.85 -14.21 -29.24
C GLY A 658 -16.36 -15.54 -28.65
N LYS A 659 -15.48 -16.38 -28.10
CA LYS A 659 -15.83 -17.67 -27.48
C LYS A 659 -16.15 -17.47 -25.98
N TYR A 660 -17.18 -16.69 -25.69
CA TYR A 660 -17.51 -16.24 -24.33
C TYR A 660 -17.76 -17.38 -23.34
N THR A 661 -18.36 -18.49 -23.78
CA THR A 661 -18.60 -19.67 -22.92
C THR A 661 -17.31 -20.34 -22.45
N MET A 662 -16.27 -20.36 -23.30
CA MET A 662 -14.96 -20.90 -22.93
C MET A 662 -14.20 -19.92 -22.04
N ALA A 663 -14.28 -18.62 -22.33
CA ALA A 663 -13.70 -17.58 -21.48
C ALA A 663 -14.27 -17.64 -20.05
N PHE A 664 -15.59 -17.79 -19.94
CA PHE A 664 -16.28 -17.89 -18.67
C PHE A 664 -15.79 -19.08 -17.83
N LYS A 665 -15.63 -20.27 -18.44
CA LYS A 665 -15.07 -21.45 -17.75
C LYS A 665 -13.66 -21.22 -17.22
N CYS A 666 -12.79 -20.59 -18.01
CA CYS A 666 -11.45 -20.26 -17.55
C CYS A 666 -11.48 -19.26 -16.38
N TYR A 667 -12.42 -18.32 -16.37
CA TYR A 667 -12.60 -17.43 -15.22
C TYR A 667 -13.18 -18.14 -13.99
N GLU A 668 -14.06 -19.14 -14.15
CA GLU A 668 -14.52 -19.98 -13.04
C GLU A 668 -13.35 -20.74 -12.39
N GLU A 669 -12.48 -21.36 -13.19
CA GLU A 669 -11.26 -22.03 -12.71
C GLU A 669 -10.33 -21.04 -11.99
N GLN A 670 -10.15 -19.83 -12.55
CA GLN A 670 -9.36 -18.77 -11.92
C GLN A 670 -9.96 -18.33 -10.57
N LEU A 671 -11.29 -18.23 -10.47
CA LEU A 671 -11.99 -17.83 -9.24
C LEU A 671 -11.79 -18.87 -8.14
N GLU A 672 -11.91 -20.17 -8.46
CA GLU A 672 -11.65 -21.26 -7.50
C GLU A 672 -10.22 -21.21 -6.95
N LEU A 673 -9.23 -20.88 -7.79
CA LEU A 673 -7.84 -20.71 -7.38
C LEU A 673 -7.66 -19.45 -6.52
N GLY A 674 -8.33 -18.34 -6.86
CA GLY A 674 -8.36 -17.12 -6.05
C GLY A 674 -8.90 -17.35 -4.64
N GLN A 675 -10.01 -18.08 -4.52
CA GLN A 675 -10.62 -18.44 -3.24
C GLN A 675 -9.72 -19.35 -2.39
N LYS A 676 -8.97 -20.27 -3.01
CA LYS A 676 -7.95 -21.08 -2.32
C LYS A 676 -6.82 -20.23 -1.75
N LEU A 677 -6.42 -19.18 -2.49
CA LEU A 677 -5.40 -18.22 -2.04
C LEU A 677 -5.93 -17.22 -1.00
N LYS A 678 -7.26 -17.08 -0.88
CA LYS A 678 -7.94 -16.06 -0.06
C LYS A 678 -7.47 -14.65 -0.39
N ASP A 679 -7.33 -14.37 -1.70
CA ASP A 679 -6.89 -13.08 -2.21
C ASP A 679 -8.10 -12.29 -2.76
N PRO A 680 -8.66 -11.34 -1.99
CA PRO A 680 -9.84 -10.58 -2.41
C PRO A 680 -9.58 -9.70 -3.64
N SER A 681 -8.32 -9.36 -3.95
CA SER A 681 -7.97 -8.60 -5.14
C SER A 681 -8.17 -9.42 -6.42
N VAL A 682 -7.71 -10.67 -6.40
CA VAL A 682 -7.89 -11.60 -7.52
C VAL A 682 -9.36 -11.93 -7.70
N GLU A 683 -10.08 -12.21 -6.61
CA GLU A 683 -11.53 -12.49 -6.66
C GLU A 683 -12.31 -11.32 -7.28
N ALA A 684 -12.05 -10.08 -6.84
CA ALA A 684 -12.67 -8.88 -7.43
C ALA A 684 -12.39 -8.74 -8.92
N GLN A 685 -11.13 -8.95 -9.35
CA GLN A 685 -10.74 -8.86 -10.76
C GLN A 685 -11.49 -9.91 -11.61
N VAL A 686 -11.60 -11.14 -11.11
CA VAL A 686 -12.27 -12.24 -11.82
C VAL A 686 -13.77 -11.98 -11.94
N TYR A 687 -14.43 -11.55 -10.86
CA TYR A 687 -15.85 -11.19 -10.90
C TYR A 687 -16.13 -10.06 -11.91
N GLY A 688 -15.29 -9.03 -11.97
CA GLY A 688 -15.43 -7.98 -12.98
C GLY A 688 -15.29 -8.50 -14.41
N ASN A 689 -14.32 -9.38 -14.66
CA ASN A 689 -14.15 -10.00 -15.98
C ASN A 689 -15.33 -10.90 -16.35
N MET A 690 -15.85 -11.70 -15.40
CA MET A 690 -17.04 -12.54 -15.60
C MET A 690 -18.28 -11.70 -15.91
N GLY A 691 -18.46 -10.57 -15.23
CA GLY A 691 -19.53 -9.60 -15.52
C GLY A 691 -19.43 -9.07 -16.95
N ILE A 692 -18.24 -8.64 -17.39
CA ILE A 692 -18.01 -8.19 -18.78
C ILE A 692 -18.27 -9.32 -19.79
N THR A 693 -17.88 -10.56 -19.48
CA THR A 693 -18.17 -11.72 -20.33
C THR A 693 -19.68 -11.93 -20.50
N LYS A 694 -20.46 -11.82 -19.41
CA LYS A 694 -21.93 -11.95 -19.47
C LYS A 694 -22.61 -10.79 -20.18
N MET A 695 -22.09 -9.57 -20.03
CA MET A 695 -22.53 -8.39 -20.80
C MET A 695 -22.32 -8.61 -22.30
N ASN A 696 -21.17 -9.15 -22.71
CA ASN A 696 -20.89 -9.51 -24.11
C ASN A 696 -21.76 -10.68 -24.63
N MET A 697 -22.25 -11.54 -23.74
CA MET A 697 -23.27 -12.56 -24.07
C MET A 697 -24.69 -12.00 -24.14
N SER A 698 -24.87 -10.69 -23.91
CA SER A 698 -26.16 -10.00 -23.83
C SER A 698 -27.08 -10.51 -22.69
N VAL A 699 -26.49 -11.07 -21.63
CA VAL A 699 -27.22 -11.53 -20.44
C VAL A 699 -26.97 -10.54 -19.30
N MET A 700 -27.69 -9.42 -19.31
CA MET A 700 -27.42 -8.28 -18.42
C MET A 700 -27.72 -8.58 -16.94
N GLU A 701 -28.77 -9.35 -16.64
CA GLU A 701 -29.15 -9.70 -15.27
C GLU A 701 -28.05 -10.48 -14.53
N GLU A 702 -27.43 -11.46 -15.20
CA GLU A 702 -26.31 -12.19 -14.62
C GLU A 702 -25.06 -11.30 -14.48
N ALA A 703 -24.82 -10.40 -15.44
CA ALA A 703 -23.69 -9.48 -15.39
C ALA A 703 -23.76 -8.56 -14.16
N ILE A 704 -24.96 -8.05 -13.83
CA ILE A 704 -25.20 -7.23 -12.64
C ILE A 704 -24.79 -7.98 -11.37
N GLY A 705 -25.21 -9.24 -11.21
CA GLY A 705 -24.85 -10.06 -10.05
C GLY A 705 -23.34 -10.23 -9.85
N TYR A 706 -22.56 -10.37 -10.95
CA TYR A 706 -21.10 -10.45 -10.87
C TYR A 706 -20.46 -9.11 -10.52
N PHE A 707 -20.95 -7.98 -11.04
CA PHE A 707 -20.44 -6.66 -10.68
C PHE A 707 -20.75 -6.30 -9.22
N GLU A 708 -21.90 -6.72 -8.68
CA GLU A 708 -22.20 -6.57 -7.25
C GLU A 708 -21.25 -7.37 -6.37
N GLN A 709 -20.93 -8.61 -6.76
CA GLN A 709 -19.92 -9.42 -6.08
C GLN A 709 -18.52 -8.80 -6.15
N GLN A 710 -18.14 -8.26 -7.31
CA GLN A 710 -16.90 -7.48 -7.45
C GLN A 710 -16.86 -6.31 -6.47
N LEU A 711 -17.94 -5.51 -6.38
CA LEU A 711 -18.02 -4.39 -5.44
C LEU A 711 -17.90 -4.83 -3.98
N ALA A 712 -18.53 -5.95 -3.61
CA ALA A 712 -18.43 -6.51 -2.26
C ALA A 712 -17.00 -6.91 -1.89
N MET A 713 -16.23 -7.46 -2.83
CA MET A 713 -14.81 -7.78 -2.62
C MET A 713 -13.95 -6.51 -2.52
N LEU A 714 -14.18 -5.54 -3.41
CA LEU A 714 -13.42 -4.28 -3.43
C LEU A 714 -13.67 -3.41 -2.18
N GLN A 715 -14.82 -3.53 -1.50
CA GLN A 715 -15.08 -2.85 -0.23
C GLN A 715 -14.13 -3.31 0.90
N GLN A 716 -13.58 -4.51 0.82
CA GLN A 716 -12.62 -5.03 1.79
C GLN A 716 -11.20 -4.49 1.58
N LEU A 717 -10.95 -3.89 0.41
CA LEU A 717 -9.64 -3.40 -0.01
C LEU A 717 -9.50 -1.89 0.22
N SER A 718 -8.37 -1.48 0.78
CA SER A 718 -8.00 -0.07 0.92
C SER A 718 -6.92 0.29 -0.09
N GLY A 719 -7.15 1.31 -0.92
CA GLY A 719 -6.15 1.83 -1.86
C GLY A 719 -6.76 2.51 -3.08
N ASN A 720 -5.97 3.34 -3.76
CA ASN A 720 -6.43 4.08 -4.95
C ASN A 720 -6.82 3.14 -6.11
N GLU A 721 -6.16 1.99 -6.24
CA GLU A 721 -6.48 0.98 -7.26
C GLU A 721 -7.84 0.33 -7.01
N ALA A 722 -8.15 -0.05 -5.76
CA ALA A 722 -9.46 -0.56 -5.39
C ALA A 722 -10.57 0.49 -5.52
N VAL A 723 -10.28 1.78 -5.29
CA VAL A 723 -11.21 2.89 -5.56
C VAL A 723 -11.50 2.99 -7.06
N LEU A 724 -10.48 2.90 -7.90
CA LEU A 724 -10.60 2.94 -9.36
C LEU A 724 -11.47 1.78 -9.88
N ASP A 725 -11.20 0.56 -9.44
CA ASP A 725 -11.95 -0.61 -9.89
C ASP A 725 -13.42 -0.58 -9.43
N ARG A 726 -13.71 0.04 -8.28
CA ARG A 726 -15.10 0.33 -7.87
C ARG A 726 -15.79 1.27 -8.86
N GLY A 727 -15.08 2.33 -9.27
CA GLY A 727 -15.57 3.23 -10.32
C GLY A 727 -15.92 2.49 -11.61
N ARG A 728 -15.03 1.63 -12.09
CA ARG A 728 -15.28 0.82 -13.29
C ARG A 728 -16.48 -0.11 -13.14
N ALA A 729 -16.64 -0.75 -11.97
CA ALA A 729 -17.78 -1.60 -11.69
C ALA A 729 -19.10 -0.80 -11.69
N TYR A 730 -19.12 0.41 -11.13
CA TYR A 730 -20.29 1.31 -11.22
C TYR A 730 -20.61 1.71 -12.66
N GLY A 731 -19.61 2.06 -13.46
CA GLY A 731 -19.80 2.35 -14.89
C GLY A 731 -20.43 1.18 -15.65
N ASN A 732 -19.90 -0.03 -15.45
CA ASN A 732 -20.44 -1.24 -16.10
C ASN A 732 -21.86 -1.59 -15.61
N LEU A 733 -22.17 -1.38 -14.33
CA LEU A 733 -23.53 -1.52 -13.80
C LEU A 733 -24.48 -0.52 -14.46
N GLY A 734 -24.06 0.75 -14.58
CA GLY A 734 -24.80 1.77 -15.32
C GLY A 734 -25.12 1.33 -16.75
N ASP A 735 -24.12 0.81 -17.47
CA ASP A 735 -24.29 0.31 -18.84
C ASP A 735 -25.27 -0.89 -18.90
N CYS A 736 -25.25 -1.79 -17.89
CA CYS A 736 -26.18 -2.93 -17.81
C CYS A 736 -27.63 -2.47 -17.57
N TYR A 737 -27.85 -1.54 -16.64
CA TYR A 737 -29.20 -1.00 -16.37
C TYR A 737 -29.72 -0.16 -17.53
N GLU A 738 -28.86 0.61 -18.20
CA GLU A 738 -29.22 1.34 -19.43
C GLU A 738 -29.67 0.37 -20.53
N ALA A 739 -28.95 -0.76 -20.72
CA ALA A 739 -29.33 -1.78 -21.70
C ALA A 739 -30.64 -2.51 -21.37
N LEU A 740 -31.00 -2.62 -20.09
CA LEU A 740 -32.30 -3.15 -19.64
C LEU A 740 -33.44 -2.13 -19.74
N GLY A 741 -33.13 -0.85 -19.97
CA GLY A 741 -34.10 0.25 -20.02
C GLY A 741 -34.48 0.81 -18.63
N ASP A 742 -33.81 0.39 -17.56
CA ASP A 742 -33.97 0.97 -16.23
C ASP A 742 -33.03 2.19 -16.07
N PHE A 743 -33.47 3.31 -16.65
CA PHE A 743 -32.66 4.52 -16.68
C PHE A 743 -32.50 5.18 -15.31
N GLU A 744 -33.41 4.94 -14.35
CA GLU A 744 -33.32 5.50 -13.00
C GLU A 744 -32.14 4.89 -12.22
N GLU A 745 -32.02 3.56 -12.23
CA GLU A 745 -30.88 2.89 -11.62
C GLU A 745 -29.59 3.18 -12.38
N ALA A 746 -29.63 3.23 -13.73
CA ALA A 746 -28.46 3.59 -14.54
C ALA A 746 -27.88 4.97 -14.13
N ILE A 747 -28.74 5.98 -13.98
CA ILE A 747 -28.33 7.32 -13.54
C ILE A 747 -27.67 7.30 -12.16
N LYS A 748 -28.20 6.53 -11.20
CA LYS A 748 -27.62 6.40 -9.85
C LYS A 748 -26.19 5.84 -9.91
N TYR A 749 -25.97 4.78 -10.69
CA TYR A 749 -24.65 4.17 -10.83
C TYR A 749 -23.68 5.06 -11.61
N TYR A 750 -24.13 5.79 -12.64
CA TYR A 750 -23.27 6.76 -13.31
C TYR A 750 -22.88 7.95 -12.43
N ASP A 751 -23.75 8.39 -11.51
CA ASP A 751 -23.40 9.44 -10.53
C ASP A 751 -22.34 8.96 -9.53
N GLN A 752 -22.47 7.71 -9.04
CA GLN A 752 -21.42 7.08 -8.23
C GLN A 752 -20.11 6.95 -9.00
N TYR A 753 -20.16 6.53 -10.27
CA TYR A 753 -18.99 6.45 -11.14
C TYR A 753 -18.32 7.83 -11.32
N LEU A 754 -19.10 8.89 -11.54
CA LEU A 754 -18.61 10.26 -11.65
C LEU A 754 -17.92 10.72 -10.36
N SER A 755 -18.51 10.44 -9.19
CA SER A 755 -17.94 10.82 -7.89
C SER A 755 -16.55 10.21 -7.67
N VAL A 756 -16.38 8.94 -8.05
CA VAL A 756 -15.09 8.24 -8.00
C VAL A 756 -14.11 8.86 -8.99
N ALA A 757 -14.52 9.09 -10.23
CA ALA A 757 -13.67 9.68 -11.27
C ALA A 757 -13.19 11.11 -10.91
N GLN A 758 -14.01 11.90 -10.23
CA GLN A 758 -13.64 13.21 -9.69
C GLN A 758 -12.65 13.10 -8.53
N SER A 759 -12.89 12.17 -7.58
CA SER A 759 -12.00 11.96 -6.43
C SER A 759 -10.58 11.56 -6.84
N LEU A 760 -10.44 10.82 -7.95
CA LEU A 760 -9.17 10.38 -8.53
C LEU A 760 -8.62 11.32 -9.61
N ASN A 761 -9.32 12.42 -9.91
CA ASN A 761 -9.02 13.37 -10.99
C ASN A 761 -8.77 12.70 -12.36
N ARG A 762 -9.58 11.69 -12.69
CA ARG A 762 -9.49 10.95 -13.96
C ARG A 762 -10.45 11.51 -15.01
N ILE A 763 -9.93 12.41 -15.85
CA ILE A 763 -10.69 13.12 -16.88
C ILE A 763 -11.39 12.15 -17.87
N GLN A 764 -10.73 11.06 -18.27
CA GLN A 764 -11.32 10.06 -19.19
C GLN A 764 -12.56 9.36 -18.61
N ASP A 765 -12.56 9.08 -17.32
CA ASP A 765 -13.66 8.36 -16.67
C ASP A 765 -14.82 9.33 -16.38
N GLN A 766 -14.51 10.61 -16.10
CA GLN A 766 -15.50 11.68 -16.00
C GLN A 766 -16.26 11.89 -17.31
N GLU A 767 -15.56 11.86 -18.46
CA GLU A 767 -16.18 11.99 -19.79
C GLU A 767 -17.23 10.89 -20.02
N LYS A 768 -16.87 9.64 -19.73
CA LYS A 768 -17.78 8.49 -19.86
C LYS A 768 -18.96 8.57 -18.91
N ALA A 769 -18.73 8.98 -17.67
CA ALA A 769 -19.79 9.13 -16.67
C ALA A 769 -20.80 10.22 -17.08
N TYR A 770 -20.33 11.38 -17.55
CA TYR A 770 -21.22 12.43 -18.06
C TYR A 770 -21.97 12.01 -19.33
N ARG A 771 -21.35 11.18 -20.19
CA ARG A 771 -22.04 10.57 -21.34
C ARG A 771 -23.20 9.68 -20.88
N GLY A 772 -22.95 8.75 -19.95
CA GLY A 772 -23.97 7.86 -19.39
C GLY A 772 -25.11 8.63 -18.71
N LEU A 773 -24.78 9.62 -17.87
CA LEU A 773 -25.78 10.50 -17.23
C LEU A 773 -26.61 11.27 -18.28
N GLY A 774 -25.95 11.86 -19.27
CA GLY A 774 -26.60 12.61 -20.35
C GLY A 774 -27.57 11.75 -21.15
N SER A 775 -27.14 10.54 -21.54
CA SER A 775 -27.98 9.55 -22.24
C SER A 775 -29.15 9.07 -21.39
N GLY A 776 -28.92 8.72 -20.11
CA GLY A 776 -29.98 8.29 -19.19
C GLY A 776 -31.03 9.38 -18.96
N HIS A 777 -30.61 10.62 -18.71
CA HIS A 777 -31.54 11.75 -18.59
C HIS A 777 -32.29 12.03 -19.90
N ARG A 778 -31.64 11.86 -21.06
CA ARG A 778 -32.31 12.01 -22.37
C ARG A 778 -33.39 10.94 -22.56
N ALA A 779 -33.08 9.69 -22.23
CA ALA A 779 -34.00 8.57 -22.35
C ALA A 779 -35.22 8.71 -21.42
N MET A 780 -35.03 9.28 -20.22
CA MET A 780 -36.12 9.63 -19.30
C MET A 780 -36.96 10.84 -19.75
N GLY A 781 -36.55 11.57 -20.80
CA GLY A 781 -37.22 12.78 -21.26
C GLY A 781 -36.85 14.05 -20.49
N SER A 782 -35.91 13.99 -19.54
CA SER A 782 -35.38 15.13 -18.79
C SER A 782 -34.33 15.91 -19.61
N LEU A 783 -34.76 16.47 -20.75
CA LEU A 783 -33.87 17.09 -21.75
C LEU A 783 -32.98 18.21 -21.20
N GLN A 784 -33.47 19.01 -20.24
CA GLN A 784 -32.68 20.07 -19.60
C GLN A 784 -31.54 19.53 -18.72
N GLN A 785 -31.77 18.43 -18.00
CA GLN A 785 -30.71 17.79 -17.20
C GLN A 785 -29.68 17.12 -18.11
N SER A 786 -30.16 16.47 -19.19
CA SER A 786 -29.31 15.91 -20.24
C SER A 786 -28.38 16.98 -20.85
N LEU A 787 -28.91 18.18 -21.10
CA LEU A 787 -28.15 19.31 -21.65
C LEU A 787 -26.98 19.68 -20.74
N VAL A 788 -27.24 19.85 -19.44
CA VAL A 788 -26.19 20.18 -18.46
C VAL A 788 -25.10 19.09 -18.42
N CYS A 789 -25.49 17.81 -18.48
CA CYS A 789 -24.53 16.70 -18.50
C CYS A 789 -23.67 16.70 -19.76
N PHE A 790 -24.26 16.91 -20.95
CA PHE A 790 -23.51 16.95 -22.20
C PHE A 790 -22.65 18.21 -22.35
N GLU A 791 -23.06 19.36 -21.81
CA GLU A 791 -22.22 20.56 -21.76
C GLU A 791 -20.97 20.32 -20.88
N LYS A 792 -21.14 19.70 -19.71
CA LYS A 792 -20.02 19.31 -18.85
C LYS A 792 -19.12 18.28 -19.54
N ARG A 793 -19.71 17.28 -20.20
CA ARG A 793 -18.97 16.32 -21.03
C ARG A 793 -18.11 17.03 -22.08
N LEU A 794 -18.66 18.04 -22.76
CA LEU A 794 -17.93 18.81 -23.77
C LEU A 794 -16.72 19.53 -23.16
N VAL A 795 -16.86 20.13 -21.97
CA VAL A 795 -15.73 20.77 -21.27
C VAL A 795 -14.61 19.75 -21.00
N VAL A 796 -14.96 18.60 -20.43
CA VAL A 796 -14.02 17.50 -20.14
C VAL A 796 -13.37 16.98 -21.43
N ALA A 797 -14.13 16.87 -22.53
CA ALA A 797 -13.59 16.46 -23.83
C ALA A 797 -12.57 17.47 -24.41
N HIS A 798 -12.72 18.78 -24.12
CA HIS A 798 -11.71 19.77 -24.49
C HIS A 798 -10.42 19.61 -23.69
N GLU A 799 -10.52 19.24 -22.41
CA GLU A 799 -9.36 18.96 -21.55
C GLU A 799 -8.60 17.70 -21.99
N LEU A 800 -9.30 16.68 -22.50
CA LEU A 800 -8.68 15.45 -23.03
C LEU A 800 -7.87 15.69 -24.32
N GLY A 801 -8.25 16.67 -25.14
CA GLY A 801 -7.60 16.95 -26.41
C GLY A 801 -7.81 15.90 -27.51
N GLU A 802 -8.64 14.87 -27.27
CA GLU A 802 -8.97 13.86 -28.27
C GLU A 802 -10.07 14.37 -29.22
N CYS A 803 -9.74 14.50 -30.51
CA CYS A 803 -10.67 15.03 -31.52
C CYS A 803 -11.96 14.20 -31.66
N GLY A 804 -11.87 12.87 -31.53
CA GLY A 804 -13.04 11.98 -31.68
C GLY A 804 -14.08 12.19 -30.58
N SER A 805 -13.68 12.18 -29.32
CA SER A 805 -14.56 12.40 -28.16
C SER A 805 -15.20 13.79 -28.20
N LYS A 806 -14.44 14.79 -28.64
CA LYS A 806 -14.94 16.16 -28.85
C LYS A 806 -16.00 16.23 -29.95
N ALA A 807 -15.78 15.56 -31.09
CA ALA A 807 -16.74 15.55 -32.18
C ALA A 807 -18.04 14.83 -31.80
N GLN A 808 -17.96 13.70 -31.10
CA GLN A 808 -19.13 12.99 -30.59
C GLN A 808 -19.93 13.84 -29.60
N ALA A 809 -19.26 14.53 -28.66
CA ALA A 809 -19.92 15.42 -27.72
C ALA A 809 -20.67 16.57 -28.43
N TYR A 810 -20.08 17.16 -29.48
CA TYR A 810 -20.77 18.15 -30.31
C TYR A 810 -21.97 17.57 -31.05
N GLY A 811 -21.86 16.36 -31.60
CA GLY A 811 -22.98 15.70 -32.28
C GLY A 811 -24.17 15.40 -31.37
N GLU A 812 -23.90 14.88 -30.17
CA GLU A 812 -24.93 14.61 -29.16
C GLU A 812 -25.59 15.90 -28.65
N LEU A 813 -24.81 16.96 -28.41
CA LEU A 813 -25.36 18.29 -28.08
C LEU A 813 -26.19 18.86 -29.23
N GLY A 814 -25.74 18.72 -30.47
CA GLY A 814 -26.46 19.18 -31.64
C GLY A 814 -27.81 18.47 -31.79
N SER A 815 -27.82 17.15 -31.62
CA SER A 815 -29.05 16.35 -31.60
C SER A 815 -29.99 16.76 -30.46
N LEU A 816 -29.46 17.02 -29.26
CA LEU A 816 -30.28 17.43 -28.12
C LEU A 816 -30.85 18.84 -28.29
N HIS A 817 -30.06 19.80 -28.79
CA HIS A 817 -30.53 21.14 -29.10
C HIS A 817 -31.64 21.12 -30.16
N SER A 818 -31.54 20.24 -31.16
CA SER A 818 -32.60 20.03 -32.15
C SER A 818 -33.91 19.56 -31.51
N GLN A 819 -33.85 18.60 -30.57
CA GLN A 819 -35.01 18.13 -29.82
C GLN A 819 -35.64 19.21 -28.93
N LEU A 820 -34.82 20.12 -28.39
CA LEU A 820 -35.27 21.26 -27.59
C LEU A 820 -35.82 22.43 -28.44
N GLY A 821 -35.80 22.33 -29.77
CA GLY A 821 -36.18 23.43 -30.67
C GLY A 821 -35.14 24.56 -30.79
N ASN A 822 -33.95 24.38 -30.24
CA ASN A 822 -32.83 25.33 -30.27
C ASN A 822 -32.01 25.15 -31.55
N TYR A 823 -32.62 25.43 -32.71
CA TYR A 823 -32.06 25.07 -34.01
C TYR A 823 -30.73 25.77 -34.35
N GLU A 824 -30.55 27.04 -33.99
CA GLU A 824 -29.30 27.77 -34.23
C GLU A 824 -28.12 27.14 -33.48
N GLN A 825 -28.33 26.78 -32.20
CA GLN A 825 -27.32 26.09 -31.40
C GLN A 825 -27.06 24.68 -31.95
N ALA A 826 -28.10 23.98 -32.40
CA ALA A 826 -27.97 22.66 -33.01
C ALA A 826 -27.08 22.70 -34.26
N ILE A 827 -27.31 23.66 -35.16
CA ILE A 827 -26.49 23.89 -36.35
C ILE A 827 -25.04 24.19 -35.95
N SER A 828 -24.83 25.11 -35.01
CA SER A 828 -23.46 25.47 -34.58
C SER A 828 -22.68 24.27 -34.02
N CYS A 829 -23.32 23.41 -33.23
CA CYS A 829 -22.71 22.20 -32.72
C CYS A 829 -22.38 21.20 -33.84
N LEU A 830 -23.31 20.94 -34.75
CA LEU A 830 -23.12 19.99 -35.85
C LEU A 830 -22.11 20.49 -36.90
N GLU A 831 -22.02 21.80 -37.15
CA GLU A 831 -20.97 22.39 -37.99
C GLU A 831 -19.58 22.23 -37.37
N ARG A 832 -19.46 22.34 -36.04
CA ARG A 832 -18.19 22.05 -35.35
C ARG A 832 -17.82 20.58 -35.42
N GLN A 833 -18.79 19.68 -35.29
CA GLN A 833 -18.57 18.23 -35.52
C GLN A 833 -18.09 17.99 -36.95
N LEU A 834 -18.74 18.59 -37.95
CA LEU A 834 -18.38 18.47 -39.36
C LEU A 834 -16.97 19.01 -39.65
N GLY A 835 -16.61 20.16 -39.04
CA GLY A 835 -15.27 20.73 -39.14
C GLY A 835 -14.20 19.79 -38.60
N ILE A 836 -14.41 19.23 -37.40
CA ILE A 836 -13.48 18.26 -36.81
C ILE A 836 -13.37 17.01 -37.70
N ALA A 837 -14.50 16.48 -38.21
CA ALA A 837 -14.51 15.31 -39.07
C ALA A 837 -13.68 15.51 -40.35
N ARG A 838 -13.77 16.69 -40.96
CA ARG A 838 -12.98 17.06 -42.14
C ARG A 838 -11.49 17.21 -41.81
N ASP A 839 -11.16 17.85 -40.68
CA ASP A 839 -9.78 18.01 -40.22
C ASP A 839 -9.12 16.66 -39.90
N THR A 840 -9.88 15.69 -39.38
CA THR A 840 -9.40 14.33 -39.09
C THR A 840 -9.54 13.36 -40.27
N ALA A 841 -10.09 13.80 -41.40
CA ALA A 841 -10.44 12.98 -42.56
C ALA A 841 -11.32 11.74 -42.21
N ASP A 842 -12.19 11.87 -41.21
CA ASP A 842 -13.14 10.83 -40.81
C ASP A 842 -14.43 10.95 -41.62
N ARG A 843 -14.54 10.11 -42.65
CA ARG A 843 -15.69 10.13 -43.57
C ARG A 843 -16.99 9.69 -42.90
N LEU A 844 -16.96 8.74 -41.97
CA LEU A 844 -18.19 8.28 -41.31
C LEU A 844 -18.77 9.40 -40.42
N LEU A 845 -17.89 10.06 -39.67
CA LEU A 845 -18.29 11.20 -38.83
C LEU A 845 -18.75 12.41 -39.67
N GLU A 846 -18.18 12.63 -40.85
CA GLU A 846 -18.65 13.64 -41.81
C GLU A 846 -20.08 13.35 -42.29
N GLY A 847 -20.38 12.07 -42.56
CA GLY A 847 -21.73 11.61 -42.92
C GLY A 847 -22.72 11.83 -41.78
N ASP A 848 -22.37 11.45 -40.55
CA ASP A 848 -23.22 11.64 -39.37
C ASP A 848 -23.53 13.11 -39.08
N ALA A 849 -22.54 13.99 -39.18
CA ALA A 849 -22.74 15.44 -39.02
C ALA A 849 -23.62 16.01 -40.15
N SER A 850 -23.44 15.55 -41.39
CA SER A 850 -24.26 15.95 -42.54
C SER A 850 -25.71 15.49 -42.40
N CYS A 851 -25.92 14.25 -41.93
CA CYS A 851 -27.24 13.72 -41.61
C CYS A 851 -27.93 14.54 -40.52
N GLY A 852 -27.21 14.85 -39.44
CA GLY A 852 -27.72 15.68 -38.34
C GLY A 852 -28.14 17.06 -38.81
N LEU A 853 -27.29 17.74 -39.60
CA LEU A 853 -27.60 19.06 -40.17
C LEU A 853 -28.84 19.00 -41.06
N GLY A 854 -28.93 17.99 -41.94
CA GLY A 854 -30.10 17.81 -42.81
C GLY A 854 -31.40 17.66 -42.01
N GLY A 855 -31.38 16.89 -40.92
CA GLY A 855 -32.52 16.75 -40.03
C GLY A 855 -32.93 18.06 -39.35
N VAL A 856 -31.98 18.89 -38.91
CA VAL A 856 -32.27 20.20 -38.31
C VAL A 856 -32.87 21.16 -39.34
N TYR A 857 -32.28 21.25 -40.53
CA TYR A 857 -32.83 22.10 -41.61
C TYR A 857 -34.22 21.65 -42.07
N GLN A 858 -34.48 20.33 -42.09
CA GLN A 858 -35.81 19.79 -42.38
C GLN A 858 -36.84 20.23 -41.32
N LEU A 859 -36.47 20.21 -40.03
CA LEU A 859 -37.34 20.68 -38.95
C LEU A 859 -37.59 22.20 -39.00
N MET A 860 -36.62 22.99 -39.49
CA MET A 860 -36.78 24.43 -39.70
C MET A 860 -37.64 24.78 -40.94
N GLY A 861 -37.98 23.79 -41.78
CA GLY A 861 -38.69 24.01 -43.04
C GLY A 861 -37.77 24.45 -44.20
N GLU A 862 -36.46 24.45 -44.03
CA GLU A 862 -35.49 24.74 -45.09
C GLU A 862 -35.16 23.47 -45.90
N TYR A 863 -36.13 23.00 -46.68
CA TYR A 863 -36.03 21.70 -47.32
C TYR A 863 -34.93 21.61 -48.41
N GLU A 864 -34.61 22.70 -49.10
CA GLU A 864 -33.55 22.71 -50.13
C GLU A 864 -32.15 22.51 -49.52
N THR A 865 -31.85 23.13 -48.37
CA THR A 865 -30.58 22.93 -47.65
C THR A 865 -30.54 21.53 -47.02
N ALA A 866 -31.66 21.06 -46.47
CA ALA A 866 -31.79 19.68 -45.98
C ALA A 866 -31.48 18.65 -47.07
N LEU A 867 -31.99 18.83 -48.30
CA LEU A 867 -31.69 17.96 -49.43
C LEU A 867 -30.20 17.94 -49.78
N GLN A 868 -29.50 19.08 -49.72
CA GLN A 868 -28.06 19.14 -49.97
C GLN A 868 -27.28 18.33 -48.92
N CYS A 869 -27.63 18.50 -47.64
CA CYS A 869 -27.03 17.76 -46.54
C CYS A 869 -27.27 16.24 -46.64
N HIS A 870 -28.50 15.81 -46.95
CA HIS A 870 -28.82 14.39 -47.09
C HIS A 870 -28.23 13.75 -48.36
N ARG A 871 -28.10 14.50 -49.46
CA ARG A 871 -27.33 14.02 -50.64
C ARG A 871 -25.87 13.82 -50.30
N ARG A 872 -25.29 14.72 -49.50
CA ARG A 872 -23.90 14.58 -49.05
C ARG A 872 -23.70 13.36 -48.15
N ASP A 873 -24.62 13.09 -47.22
CA ASP A 873 -24.63 11.86 -46.42
C ASP A 873 -24.70 10.61 -47.31
N LEU A 874 -25.55 10.64 -48.35
CA LEU A 874 -25.65 9.54 -49.31
C LEU A 874 -24.34 9.30 -50.09
N GLU A 875 -23.74 10.36 -50.64
CA GLU A 875 -22.45 10.27 -51.36
C GLU A 875 -21.37 9.63 -50.48
N ILE A 876 -21.28 10.06 -49.22
CA ILE A 876 -20.32 9.53 -48.24
C ILE A 876 -20.63 8.06 -47.93
N ALA A 877 -21.90 7.70 -47.78
CA ALA A 877 -22.33 6.33 -47.51
C ALA A 877 -22.04 5.38 -48.69
N GLU A 878 -22.11 5.88 -49.93
CA GLU A 878 -21.69 5.17 -51.14
C GLU A 878 -20.15 5.04 -51.22
N GLU A 879 -19.41 6.12 -50.95
CA GLU A 879 -17.93 6.11 -50.89
C GLU A 879 -17.40 5.10 -49.85
N THR A 880 -18.06 4.99 -48.70
CA THR A 880 -17.66 4.11 -47.59
C THR A 880 -18.21 2.69 -47.71
N GLY A 881 -19.15 2.44 -48.64
CA GLY A 881 -19.79 1.14 -48.81
C GLY A 881 -20.63 0.70 -47.60
N ASN A 882 -21.18 1.64 -46.84
CA ASN A 882 -21.98 1.34 -45.64
C ASN A 882 -23.48 1.31 -45.96
N PRO A 883 -24.12 0.12 -46.04
CA PRO A 883 -25.52 0.01 -46.43
C PRO A 883 -26.48 0.60 -45.39
N SER A 884 -26.11 0.63 -44.10
CA SER A 884 -26.96 1.24 -43.07
C SER A 884 -27.03 2.76 -43.23
N CYS A 885 -25.88 3.42 -43.47
CA CYS A 885 -25.85 4.84 -43.75
C CYS A 885 -26.57 5.18 -45.07
N GLN A 886 -26.47 4.33 -46.09
CA GLN A 886 -27.22 4.50 -47.34
C GLN A 886 -28.73 4.43 -47.11
N ALA A 887 -29.20 3.41 -46.38
CA ALA A 887 -30.61 3.27 -46.01
C ALA A 887 -31.13 4.51 -45.26
N ARG A 888 -30.36 5.00 -44.28
CA ARG A 888 -30.67 6.25 -43.54
C ARG A 888 -30.78 7.46 -44.48
N ALA A 889 -29.79 7.66 -45.34
CA ALA A 889 -29.75 8.80 -46.25
C ALA A 889 -30.92 8.78 -47.25
N TYR A 890 -31.22 7.60 -47.83
CA TYR A 890 -32.37 7.41 -48.72
C TYR A 890 -33.70 7.66 -48.01
N GLY A 891 -33.87 7.16 -46.78
CA GLY A 891 -35.06 7.41 -45.97
C GLY A 891 -35.26 8.90 -45.68
N ASN A 892 -34.20 9.62 -45.30
CA ASN A 892 -34.26 11.06 -45.02
C ASN A 892 -34.54 11.89 -46.28
N LEU A 893 -33.94 11.53 -47.43
CA LEU A 893 -34.28 12.14 -48.72
C LEU A 893 -35.74 11.93 -49.07
N GLY A 894 -36.26 10.71 -48.90
CA GLY A 894 -37.67 10.39 -49.12
C GLY A 894 -38.60 11.26 -48.26
N LEU A 895 -38.32 11.38 -46.97
CA LEU A 895 -39.08 12.23 -46.04
C LEU A 895 -39.00 13.73 -46.39
N THR A 896 -37.82 14.21 -46.84
CA THR A 896 -37.64 15.62 -47.22
C THR A 896 -38.41 15.94 -48.49
N TYR A 897 -38.39 15.08 -49.52
CA TYR A 897 -39.18 15.27 -50.74
C TYR A 897 -40.69 15.16 -50.48
N GLU A 898 -41.10 14.30 -49.55
CA GLU A 898 -42.50 14.23 -49.11
C GLU A 898 -42.93 15.55 -48.45
N SER A 899 -42.08 16.13 -47.60
CA SER A 899 -42.35 17.42 -46.93
C SER A 899 -42.39 18.59 -47.92
N LEU A 900 -41.66 18.50 -49.03
CA LEU A 900 -41.73 19.43 -50.18
C LEU A 900 -42.98 19.25 -51.06
N GLY A 901 -43.80 18.22 -50.82
CA GLY A 901 -44.95 17.87 -51.66
C GLY A 901 -44.60 17.16 -52.97
N ASN A 902 -43.33 16.82 -53.21
CA ASN A 902 -42.91 16.07 -54.40
C ASN A 902 -43.00 14.55 -54.14
N PHE A 903 -44.23 14.06 -54.09
CA PHE A 903 -44.52 12.69 -53.69
C PHE A 903 -43.96 11.63 -54.67
N GLU A 904 -43.87 11.94 -55.98
CA GLU A 904 -43.31 11.01 -56.97
C GLU A 904 -41.83 10.71 -56.70
N ARG A 905 -41.02 11.74 -56.42
CA ARG A 905 -39.61 11.54 -56.02
C ARG A 905 -39.48 10.88 -54.66
N ALA A 906 -40.38 11.21 -53.72
CA ALA A 906 -40.37 10.60 -52.39
C ALA A 906 -40.57 9.07 -52.47
N VAL A 907 -41.45 8.57 -53.35
CA VAL A 907 -41.63 7.13 -53.58
C VAL A 907 -40.34 6.48 -54.05
N VAL A 908 -39.66 7.05 -55.04
CA VAL A 908 -38.40 6.49 -55.59
C VAL A 908 -37.35 6.31 -54.50
N PHE A 909 -37.12 7.33 -53.67
CA PHE A 909 -36.13 7.23 -52.59
C PHE A 909 -36.57 6.29 -51.45
N GLN A 910 -37.87 6.19 -51.17
CA GLN A 910 -38.36 5.27 -50.15
C GLN A 910 -38.36 3.80 -50.61
N GLU A 911 -38.50 3.54 -51.91
CA GLU A 911 -38.29 2.20 -52.50
C GLU A 911 -36.82 1.78 -52.41
N GLN A 912 -35.88 2.70 -52.65
CA GLN A 912 -34.44 2.45 -52.45
C GLN A 912 -34.13 2.15 -50.97
N HIS A 913 -34.69 2.93 -50.05
CA HIS A 913 -34.59 2.68 -48.61
C HIS A 913 -35.11 1.27 -48.25
N LEU A 914 -36.27 0.86 -48.79
CA LEU A 914 -36.83 -0.48 -48.58
C LEU A 914 -35.93 -1.59 -49.16
N SER A 915 -35.37 -1.38 -50.35
CA SER A 915 -34.47 -2.35 -51.01
C SER A 915 -33.24 -2.63 -50.15
N ILE A 916 -32.57 -1.59 -49.68
CA ILE A 916 -31.36 -1.74 -48.85
C ILE A 916 -31.72 -2.36 -47.50
N ALA A 917 -32.83 -1.94 -46.88
CA ALA A 917 -33.32 -2.56 -45.64
C ALA A 917 -33.64 -4.07 -45.85
N ALA A 918 -34.07 -4.46 -47.05
CA ALA A 918 -34.25 -5.86 -47.44
C ALA A 918 -32.95 -6.64 -47.54
N GLU A 919 -31.93 -6.05 -48.16
CA GLU A 919 -30.60 -6.64 -48.30
C GLU A 919 -29.89 -6.81 -46.95
N THR A 920 -30.02 -5.83 -46.05
CA THR A 920 -29.41 -5.87 -44.71
C THR A 920 -30.22 -6.67 -43.68
N ASN A 921 -31.42 -7.14 -44.07
CA ASN A 921 -32.39 -7.78 -43.20
C ASN A 921 -32.78 -6.94 -41.97
N ASP A 922 -32.75 -5.61 -42.08
CA ASP A 922 -33.18 -4.70 -41.01
C ASP A 922 -34.71 -4.57 -40.99
N LEU A 923 -35.34 -5.29 -40.06
CA LEU A 923 -36.80 -5.31 -39.90
C LEU A 923 -37.36 -3.95 -39.45
N ALA A 924 -36.60 -3.16 -38.68
CA ALA A 924 -37.05 -1.86 -38.21
C ALA A 924 -37.03 -0.83 -39.34
N ALA A 925 -35.94 -0.79 -40.12
CA ALA A 925 -35.84 0.07 -41.30
C ALA A 925 -36.89 -0.30 -42.36
N LYS A 926 -37.16 -1.60 -42.57
CA LYS A 926 -38.27 -2.07 -43.43
C LYS A 926 -39.63 -1.53 -42.96
N THR A 927 -39.90 -1.61 -41.67
CA THR A 927 -41.16 -1.12 -41.07
C THR A 927 -41.36 0.37 -41.33
N LEU A 928 -40.30 1.17 -41.13
CA LEU A 928 -40.30 2.61 -41.41
C LEU A 928 -40.46 2.88 -42.91
N ALA A 929 -39.78 2.12 -43.77
CA ALA A 929 -39.88 2.23 -45.22
C ALA A 929 -41.32 2.00 -45.71
N TYR A 930 -41.95 0.91 -45.26
CA TYR A 930 -43.34 0.59 -45.57
C TYR A 930 -44.34 1.63 -45.05
N SER A 931 -44.14 2.11 -43.82
CA SER A 931 -44.99 3.15 -43.23
C SER A 931 -44.95 4.47 -44.01
N SER A 932 -43.77 4.88 -44.47
CA SER A 932 -43.60 6.07 -45.31
C SER A 932 -44.15 5.87 -46.71
N LEU A 933 -43.85 4.75 -47.39
CA LEU A 933 -44.43 4.43 -48.70
C LEU A 933 -45.96 4.43 -48.66
N GLY A 934 -46.53 3.80 -47.63
CA GLY A 934 -47.96 3.80 -47.38
C GLY A 934 -48.56 5.20 -47.27
N ARG A 935 -47.91 6.08 -46.51
CA ARG A 935 -48.31 7.48 -46.38
C ARG A 935 -48.18 8.26 -47.70
N THR A 936 -47.05 8.12 -48.40
CA THR A 936 -46.81 8.83 -49.66
C THR A 936 -47.79 8.39 -50.76
N HIS A 937 -48.08 7.09 -50.86
CA HIS A 937 -49.10 6.59 -51.79
C HIS A 937 -50.52 7.04 -51.43
N HIS A 938 -50.83 7.20 -50.14
CA HIS A 938 -52.09 7.80 -49.71
C HIS A 938 -52.21 9.25 -50.19
N ALA A 939 -51.16 10.05 -50.04
CA ALA A 939 -51.11 11.44 -50.51
C ALA A 939 -51.26 11.53 -52.05
N LEU A 940 -50.70 10.58 -52.79
CA LEU A 940 -50.87 10.42 -54.24
C LEU A 940 -52.26 9.89 -54.66
N GLN A 941 -53.18 9.67 -53.73
CA GLN A 941 -54.51 9.05 -53.96
C GLN A 941 -54.45 7.62 -54.53
N ASN A 942 -53.31 6.95 -54.43
CA ASN A 942 -53.11 5.55 -54.83
C ASN A 942 -53.46 4.61 -53.66
N TYR A 943 -54.72 4.63 -53.24
CA TYR A 943 -55.17 4.00 -51.99
C TYR A 943 -54.94 2.48 -51.93
N SER A 944 -55.05 1.76 -53.06
CA SER A 944 -54.79 0.31 -53.11
C SER A 944 -53.34 -0.02 -52.73
N GLN A 945 -52.39 0.73 -53.28
CA GLN A 945 -50.96 0.55 -53.01
C GLN A 945 -50.60 0.99 -51.59
N ALA A 946 -51.22 2.08 -51.11
CA ALA A 946 -51.06 2.56 -49.74
C ALA A 946 -51.47 1.48 -48.72
N VAL A 947 -52.65 0.85 -48.91
CA VAL A 947 -53.14 -0.23 -48.03
C VAL A 947 -52.18 -1.41 -48.02
N MET A 948 -51.68 -1.84 -49.18
CA MET A 948 -50.74 -2.96 -49.28
C MET A 948 -49.45 -2.70 -48.48
N TYR A 949 -48.81 -1.55 -48.67
CA TYR A 949 -47.57 -1.23 -47.93
C TYR A 949 -47.82 -1.09 -46.42
N LEU A 950 -48.93 -0.48 -46.01
CA LEU A 950 -49.27 -0.32 -44.60
C LEU A 950 -49.58 -1.66 -43.91
N GLN A 951 -50.19 -2.61 -44.60
CA GLN A 951 -50.43 -3.96 -44.07
C GLN A 951 -49.12 -4.72 -43.81
N GLU A 952 -48.17 -4.67 -44.74
CA GLU A 952 -46.85 -5.28 -44.53
C GLU A 952 -46.06 -4.59 -43.40
N GLY A 953 -46.11 -3.25 -43.35
CA GLY A 953 -45.52 -2.49 -42.26
C GLY A 953 -46.13 -2.84 -40.90
N LEU A 954 -47.46 -3.01 -40.83
CA LEU A 954 -48.17 -3.37 -39.61
C LEU A 954 -47.74 -4.74 -39.08
N ARG A 955 -47.66 -5.74 -39.96
CA ARG A 955 -47.22 -7.10 -39.62
C ARG A 955 -45.83 -7.10 -38.98
N LEU A 956 -44.91 -6.31 -39.53
CA LEU A 956 -43.55 -6.18 -38.99
C LEU A 956 -43.54 -5.41 -37.67
N ALA A 957 -44.32 -4.34 -37.54
CA ALA A 957 -44.41 -3.58 -36.29
C ALA A 957 -44.94 -4.43 -35.13
N GLU A 958 -45.96 -5.26 -35.37
CA GLU A 958 -46.50 -6.22 -34.41
C GLU A 958 -45.44 -7.28 -34.03
N GLN A 959 -44.73 -7.83 -35.02
CA GLN A 959 -43.66 -8.80 -34.80
C GLN A 959 -42.52 -8.23 -33.93
N LEU A 960 -42.20 -6.95 -34.10
CA LEU A 960 -41.15 -6.26 -33.35
C LEU A 960 -41.62 -5.72 -31.99
N GLY A 961 -42.92 -5.80 -31.68
CA GLY A 961 -43.49 -5.22 -30.46
C GLY A 961 -43.42 -3.69 -30.40
N ARG A 962 -43.26 -3.01 -31.54
CA ARG A 962 -43.12 -1.55 -31.61
C ARG A 962 -44.50 -0.88 -31.58
N ARG A 963 -45.07 -0.73 -30.37
CA ARG A 963 -46.44 -0.25 -30.13
C ARG A 963 -46.73 1.13 -30.77
N GLU A 964 -45.77 2.04 -30.76
CA GLU A 964 -45.97 3.38 -31.35
C GLU A 964 -46.05 3.34 -32.87
N ASP A 965 -45.14 2.60 -33.52
CA ASP A 965 -45.18 2.39 -34.97
C ASP A 965 -46.45 1.65 -35.37
N GLU A 966 -46.85 0.64 -34.59
CA GLU A 966 -48.12 -0.06 -34.76
C GLU A 966 -49.30 0.92 -34.74
N ALA A 967 -49.38 1.79 -33.72
CA ALA A 967 -50.46 2.78 -33.60
C ALA A 967 -50.49 3.75 -34.80
N LYS A 968 -49.33 4.28 -35.21
CA LYS A 968 -49.20 5.19 -36.36
C LYS A 968 -49.57 4.51 -37.68
N ILE A 969 -49.12 3.28 -37.90
CA ILE A 969 -49.42 2.52 -39.12
C ILE A 969 -50.91 2.17 -39.17
N ARG A 970 -51.50 1.70 -38.06
CA ARG A 970 -52.94 1.43 -37.98
C ARG A 970 -53.80 2.65 -38.25
N HIS A 971 -53.41 3.81 -37.71
CA HIS A 971 -54.08 5.08 -38.01
C HIS A 971 -54.08 5.38 -39.51
N ARG A 972 -52.89 5.35 -40.14
CA ARG A 972 -52.72 5.60 -41.58
C ARG A 972 -53.46 4.57 -42.45
N LEU A 973 -53.45 3.31 -42.03
CA LEU A 973 -54.15 2.21 -42.70
C LEU A 973 -55.66 2.44 -42.65
N GLY A 974 -56.18 2.84 -41.49
CA GLY A 974 -57.57 3.22 -41.30
C GLY A 974 -58.00 4.37 -42.21
N LEU A 975 -57.20 5.43 -42.33
CA LEU A 975 -57.46 6.53 -43.24
C LEU A 975 -57.48 6.09 -44.73
N SER A 976 -56.55 5.22 -45.12
CA SER A 976 -56.47 4.71 -46.50
C SER A 976 -57.63 3.77 -46.85
N LEU A 977 -58.03 2.91 -45.91
CA LEU A 977 -59.20 2.04 -46.05
C LEU A 977 -60.50 2.83 -46.12
N TRP A 978 -60.62 3.88 -45.32
CA TRP A 978 -61.75 4.80 -45.37
C TRP A 978 -61.84 5.49 -46.74
N ALA A 979 -60.73 6.05 -47.25
CA ALA A 979 -60.70 6.71 -48.56
C ALA A 979 -60.97 5.77 -49.74
N SER A 980 -60.64 4.48 -49.61
CA SER A 980 -60.94 3.43 -50.61
C SER A 980 -62.35 2.83 -50.48
N GLY A 981 -63.14 3.26 -49.49
CA GLY A 981 -64.54 2.85 -49.31
C GLY A 981 -64.75 1.60 -48.45
N ASN A 982 -63.71 1.01 -47.87
CA ASN A 982 -63.84 -0.15 -46.98
C ASN A 982 -64.04 0.28 -45.52
N LEU A 983 -65.28 0.65 -45.19
CA LEU A 983 -65.63 1.30 -43.92
C LEU A 983 -65.49 0.37 -42.70
N GLU A 984 -65.83 -0.92 -42.80
CA GLU A 984 -65.79 -1.86 -41.68
C GLU A 984 -64.34 -2.11 -41.20
N GLU A 985 -63.41 -2.36 -42.12
CA GLU A 985 -62.00 -2.56 -41.75
C GLU A 985 -61.36 -1.24 -41.29
N ALA A 986 -61.75 -0.10 -41.87
CA ALA A 986 -61.30 1.21 -41.43
C ALA A 986 -61.68 1.48 -39.97
N GLN A 987 -62.90 1.15 -39.56
CA GLN A 987 -63.36 1.26 -38.17
C GLN A 987 -62.47 0.43 -37.24
N HIS A 988 -62.22 -0.84 -37.59
CA HIS A 988 -61.43 -1.74 -36.76
C HIS A 988 -59.99 -1.24 -36.56
N GLN A 989 -59.33 -0.78 -37.62
CA GLN A 989 -57.95 -0.27 -37.53
C GLN A 989 -57.86 1.04 -36.75
N LEU A 990 -58.78 1.99 -36.97
CA LEU A 990 -58.80 3.26 -36.24
C LEU A 990 -59.13 3.06 -34.75
N TYR A 991 -60.01 2.11 -34.41
CA TYR A 991 -60.31 1.77 -33.02
C TYR A 991 -59.05 1.26 -32.30
N ARG A 992 -58.35 0.28 -32.88
CA ARG A 992 -57.10 -0.25 -32.30
C ARG A 992 -56.01 0.81 -32.21
N ALA A 993 -55.84 1.65 -33.23
CA ALA A 993 -54.88 2.76 -33.21
C ALA A 993 -55.15 3.69 -32.03
N SER A 994 -56.41 4.09 -31.85
CA SER A 994 -56.81 4.99 -30.77
C SER A 994 -56.57 4.41 -29.38
N ALA A 995 -56.85 3.11 -29.17
CA ALA A 995 -56.58 2.41 -27.93
C ALA A 995 -55.08 2.31 -27.62
N LEU A 996 -54.24 2.03 -28.63
CA LEU A 996 -52.79 1.99 -28.45
C LEU A 996 -52.23 3.37 -28.08
N PHE A 997 -52.67 4.44 -28.74
CA PHE A 997 -52.27 5.80 -28.37
C PHE A 997 -52.68 6.16 -26.94
N GLU A 998 -53.82 5.68 -26.45
CA GLU A 998 -54.20 5.82 -25.03
C GLU A 998 -53.19 5.16 -24.10
N THR A 999 -52.86 3.90 -24.36
CA THR A 999 -51.94 3.14 -23.50
C THR A 999 -50.54 3.76 -23.47
N ILE A 1000 -50.01 4.16 -24.63
CA ILE A 1000 -48.65 4.71 -24.74
C ILE A 1000 -48.54 6.05 -24.00
N ARG A 1001 -49.55 6.92 -24.15
CA ARG A 1001 -49.55 8.23 -23.49
C ARG A 1001 -49.66 8.13 -21.97
N HIS A 1002 -50.35 7.11 -21.45
CA HIS A 1002 -50.42 6.84 -20.00
C HIS A 1002 -49.09 6.35 -19.45
N GLU A 1003 -48.40 5.46 -20.16
CA GLU A 1003 -47.10 4.91 -19.77
C GLU A 1003 -45.97 5.97 -19.83
N ALA A 1004 -46.05 6.94 -20.75
CA ALA A 1004 -45.07 8.01 -20.86
C ALA A 1004 -45.18 9.01 -19.70
N GLN A 1005 -44.51 8.82 -18.56
CA GLN A 1005 -44.72 9.68 -17.39
C GLN A 1005 -44.08 11.08 -17.47
N HIS A 1006 -43.01 11.29 -18.24
CA HIS A 1006 -42.11 12.43 -18.03
C HIS A 1006 -41.88 13.44 -19.18
N SER A 1007 -42.32 13.17 -20.42
CA SER A 1007 -42.13 14.11 -21.56
C SER A 1007 -43.45 14.80 -21.97
N THR A 1008 -43.57 16.09 -21.70
CA THR A 1008 -44.74 16.91 -22.06
C THR A 1008 -44.92 17.05 -23.57
N ASP A 1009 -43.81 17.28 -24.29
CA ASP A 1009 -43.85 17.53 -25.74
C ASP A 1009 -44.15 16.24 -26.52
N TYR A 1010 -43.63 15.11 -26.04
CA TYR A 1010 -43.96 13.80 -26.60
C TYR A 1010 -45.45 13.46 -26.40
N LYS A 1011 -46.00 13.72 -25.21
CA LYS A 1011 -47.44 13.58 -24.94
C LYS A 1011 -48.30 14.44 -25.87
N LEU A 1012 -47.87 15.67 -26.15
CA LEU A 1012 -48.59 16.58 -27.06
C LEU A 1012 -48.61 16.05 -28.50
N SER A 1013 -47.48 15.56 -29.04
CA SER A 1013 -47.47 15.00 -30.40
C SER A 1013 -48.33 13.74 -30.56
N LEU A 1014 -48.34 12.85 -29.55
CA LEU A 1014 -49.22 11.69 -29.53
C LEU A 1014 -50.69 12.08 -29.39
N PHE A 1015 -50.96 13.17 -28.66
CA PHE A 1015 -52.30 13.71 -28.49
C PHE A 1015 -52.92 14.19 -29.81
N ASP A 1016 -52.15 14.83 -30.68
CA ASP A 1016 -52.64 15.29 -32.00
C ASP A 1016 -53.05 14.10 -32.89
N LEU A 1017 -52.20 13.06 -32.96
CA LEU A 1017 -52.49 11.83 -33.70
C LEU A 1017 -53.65 11.04 -33.10
N GLN A 1018 -53.74 11.00 -31.78
CA GLN A 1018 -54.85 10.39 -31.06
C GLN A 1018 -56.17 11.12 -31.37
N THR A 1019 -56.16 12.45 -31.33
CA THR A 1019 -57.32 13.30 -31.63
C THR A 1019 -57.77 13.11 -33.08
N SER A 1020 -56.81 13.13 -34.02
CA SER A 1020 -57.05 12.83 -35.43
C SER A 1020 -57.66 11.43 -35.61
N SER A 1021 -57.18 10.42 -34.87
CA SER A 1021 -57.72 9.06 -34.89
C SER A 1021 -59.18 9.01 -34.42
N TYR A 1022 -59.55 9.74 -33.36
CA TYR A 1022 -60.94 9.81 -32.91
C TYR A 1022 -61.84 10.54 -33.91
N GLN A 1023 -61.37 11.64 -34.49
CA GLN A 1023 -62.16 12.38 -35.47
C GLN A 1023 -62.42 11.52 -36.72
N ALA A 1024 -61.41 10.80 -37.20
CA ALA A 1024 -61.55 9.86 -38.31
C ALA A 1024 -62.49 8.70 -37.94
N LEU A 1025 -62.31 8.08 -36.78
CA LEU A 1025 -63.15 6.97 -36.30
C LEU A 1025 -64.62 7.41 -36.14
N GLN A 1026 -64.86 8.58 -35.55
CA GLN A 1026 -66.20 9.16 -35.40
C GLN A 1026 -66.88 9.29 -36.76
N ARG A 1027 -66.14 9.77 -37.77
CA ARG A 1027 -66.68 9.95 -39.12
C ARG A 1027 -66.99 8.62 -39.82
N VAL A 1028 -66.11 7.62 -39.68
CA VAL A 1028 -66.37 6.26 -40.20
C VAL A 1028 -67.60 5.64 -39.55
N LEU A 1029 -67.77 5.77 -38.23
CA LEU A 1029 -68.94 5.26 -37.49
C LEU A 1029 -70.26 5.91 -37.93
N VAL A 1030 -70.25 7.22 -38.17
CA VAL A 1030 -71.44 7.93 -38.71
C VAL A 1030 -71.78 7.42 -40.11
N SER A 1031 -70.78 7.23 -40.98
CA SER A 1031 -70.99 6.67 -42.32
C SER A 1031 -71.52 5.23 -42.32
N LEU A 1032 -71.23 4.46 -41.26
CA LEU A 1032 -71.79 3.11 -41.03
C LEU A 1032 -73.19 3.13 -40.38
N GLY A 1033 -73.68 4.30 -39.95
CA GLY A 1033 -74.98 4.45 -39.27
C GLY A 1033 -74.94 4.16 -37.76
N HIS A 1034 -73.76 3.95 -37.17
CA HIS A 1034 -73.57 3.67 -35.74
C HIS A 1034 -73.48 4.99 -34.93
N HIS A 1035 -74.61 5.70 -34.84
CA HIS A 1035 -74.65 7.04 -34.24
C HIS A 1035 -74.40 7.07 -32.72
N ASP A 1036 -74.68 5.97 -32.03
CA ASP A 1036 -74.42 5.74 -30.61
C ASP A 1036 -72.93 5.54 -30.33
N GLU A 1037 -72.26 4.67 -31.05
CA GLU A 1037 -70.79 4.49 -30.95
C GLU A 1037 -70.05 5.78 -31.31
N ALA A 1038 -70.52 6.50 -32.34
CA ALA A 1038 -69.94 7.79 -32.74
C ALA A 1038 -70.03 8.84 -31.63
N LEU A 1039 -71.12 8.84 -30.85
CA LEU A 1039 -71.29 9.73 -29.69
C LEU A 1039 -70.27 9.40 -28.58
N ALA A 1040 -70.05 8.11 -28.29
CA ALA A 1040 -69.05 7.69 -27.31
C ALA A 1040 -67.63 8.07 -27.74
N VAL A 1041 -67.29 7.91 -29.02
CA VAL A 1041 -65.99 8.32 -29.56
C VAL A 1041 -65.80 9.84 -29.48
N ALA A 1042 -66.84 10.63 -29.80
CA ALA A 1042 -66.80 12.08 -29.69
C ALA A 1042 -66.52 12.55 -28.23
N GLU A 1043 -67.14 11.89 -27.25
CA GLU A 1043 -66.91 12.18 -25.83
C GLU A 1043 -65.53 11.75 -25.33
N ARG A 1044 -64.99 10.63 -25.83
CA ARG A 1044 -63.61 10.20 -25.54
C ARG A 1044 -62.59 11.19 -26.09
N GLY A 1045 -62.82 11.73 -27.29
CA GLY A 1045 -61.99 12.80 -27.85
C GLY A 1045 -62.03 14.09 -27.02
N ARG A 1046 -63.21 14.45 -26.47
CA ARG A 1046 -63.43 15.69 -25.71
C ARG A 1046 -62.88 15.65 -24.27
N THR A 1047 -63.16 14.58 -23.53
CA THR A 1047 -62.83 14.45 -22.09
C THR A 1047 -61.33 14.51 -21.81
N ARG A 1048 -60.49 14.22 -22.80
CA ARG A 1048 -59.03 14.12 -22.62
C ARG A 1048 -58.27 15.43 -22.77
N ALA A 1049 -58.77 16.36 -23.57
CA ALA A 1049 -58.25 17.73 -23.59
C ALA A 1049 -58.49 18.44 -22.23
N PHE A 1050 -59.59 18.06 -21.56
CA PHE A 1050 -60.01 18.65 -20.29
C PHE A 1050 -59.35 18.00 -19.07
N ALA A 1051 -59.10 16.68 -19.11
CA ALA A 1051 -58.46 15.94 -18.01
C ALA A 1051 -57.02 16.40 -17.75
N ASP A 1052 -56.22 16.61 -18.79
CA ASP A 1052 -54.82 17.09 -18.64
C ASP A 1052 -54.77 18.49 -18.01
N LEU A 1053 -55.66 19.39 -18.43
CA LEU A 1053 -55.83 20.74 -17.84
C LEU A 1053 -56.26 20.71 -16.36
N LEU A 1054 -56.93 19.64 -15.93
CA LEU A 1054 -57.40 19.45 -14.55
C LEU A 1054 -56.29 18.89 -13.65
N VAL A 1055 -55.48 17.95 -14.19
CA VAL A 1055 -54.31 17.38 -13.51
C VAL A 1055 -53.22 18.44 -13.31
N GLU A 1056 -53.00 19.34 -14.27
CA GLU A 1056 -52.08 20.48 -14.10
C GLU A 1056 -52.50 21.45 -12.99
N ARG A 1057 -53.80 21.54 -12.66
CA ARG A 1057 -54.30 22.43 -11.61
C ARG A 1057 -54.37 21.80 -10.22
N GLN A 1058 -54.39 20.47 -10.12
CA GLN A 1058 -54.51 19.77 -8.85
C GLN A 1058 -53.19 19.10 -8.48
N THR A 1059 -52.29 19.89 -7.88
CA THR A 1059 -51.15 19.33 -7.15
C THR A 1059 -51.63 18.72 -5.83
N GLY A 1060 -51.52 17.39 -5.67
CA GLY A 1060 -51.29 16.82 -4.34
C GLY A 1060 -52.05 15.57 -3.88
N GLN A 1061 -52.89 14.90 -4.67
CA GLN A 1061 -53.46 13.60 -4.27
C GLN A 1061 -53.49 12.60 -5.44
N GLN A 1062 -52.46 11.75 -5.50
CA GLN A 1062 -52.42 10.52 -6.30
C GLN A 1062 -52.99 9.39 -5.45
N ASP A 1063 -54.32 9.24 -5.37
CA ASP A 1063 -54.93 8.06 -4.73
C ASP A 1063 -56.36 7.84 -5.26
N SER A 1064 -56.50 7.67 -6.57
CA SER A 1064 -57.59 6.91 -7.20
C SER A 1064 -57.32 6.77 -8.70
N ASP A 1065 -57.40 5.55 -9.22
CA ASP A 1065 -57.25 5.23 -10.64
C ASP A 1065 -58.40 5.89 -11.44
N PRO A 1066 -58.19 6.93 -12.29
CA PRO A 1066 -59.29 7.80 -12.72
C PRO A 1066 -60.10 7.32 -13.93
N TYR A 1067 -59.86 6.15 -14.55
CA TYR A 1067 -60.38 5.97 -15.92
C TYR A 1067 -60.96 4.59 -16.26
N THR A 1068 -62.29 4.49 -16.17
CA THR A 1068 -63.10 3.60 -17.02
C THR A 1068 -63.42 4.32 -18.35
N PRO A 1069 -63.18 3.71 -19.53
CA PRO A 1069 -63.46 4.34 -20.82
C PRO A 1069 -64.93 4.75 -20.93
N VAL A 1070 -65.19 5.99 -21.36
CA VAL A 1070 -66.56 6.53 -21.51
C VAL A 1070 -67.34 5.66 -22.50
N THR A 1071 -68.47 5.11 -22.06
CA THR A 1071 -69.40 4.32 -22.90
C THR A 1071 -70.66 5.13 -23.16
N VAL A 1072 -71.47 4.69 -24.12
CA VAL A 1072 -72.78 5.27 -24.38
C VAL A 1072 -73.64 5.24 -23.11
N ASP A 1073 -73.61 4.14 -22.35
CA ASP A 1073 -74.35 4.00 -21.09
C ASP A 1073 -73.96 5.07 -20.07
N HIS A 1074 -72.66 5.38 -19.92
CA HIS A 1074 -72.22 6.46 -19.04
C HIS A 1074 -72.78 7.83 -19.45
N ILE A 1075 -72.83 8.10 -20.75
CA ILE A 1075 -73.38 9.36 -21.30
C ILE A 1075 -74.90 9.41 -21.06
N LEU A 1076 -75.60 8.31 -21.30
CA LEU A 1076 -77.04 8.21 -21.10
C LEU A 1076 -77.43 8.28 -19.63
N ASP A 1077 -76.68 7.65 -18.72
CA ASP A 1077 -76.87 7.76 -17.27
C ASP A 1077 -76.70 9.21 -16.79
N MET A 1078 -75.72 9.93 -17.34
CA MET A 1078 -75.56 11.35 -17.06
C MET A 1078 -76.78 12.16 -17.52
N VAL A 1079 -77.29 11.92 -18.74
CA VAL A 1079 -78.51 12.58 -19.25
C VAL A 1079 -79.74 12.21 -18.39
N ASN A 1080 -79.86 10.94 -18.00
CA ASN A 1080 -80.94 10.43 -17.15
C ASN A 1080 -80.92 11.09 -15.76
N SER A 1081 -79.74 11.25 -15.17
CA SER A 1081 -79.56 11.88 -13.86
C SER A 1081 -79.91 13.36 -13.87
N GLN A 1082 -79.59 14.07 -14.96
CA GLN A 1082 -79.88 15.50 -15.12
C GLN A 1082 -81.36 15.78 -15.43
N ARG A 1083 -82.14 14.75 -15.82
CA ARG A 1083 -83.58 14.84 -16.14
C ARG A 1083 -83.92 15.97 -17.13
N ALA A 1084 -83.00 16.29 -18.04
CA ALA A 1084 -83.16 17.35 -19.03
C ALA A 1084 -82.83 16.83 -20.45
N LEU A 1085 -83.41 17.46 -21.47
CA LEU A 1085 -82.99 17.24 -22.85
C LEU A 1085 -81.58 17.81 -23.03
N VAL A 1086 -80.67 17.00 -23.55
CA VAL A 1086 -79.28 17.41 -23.82
C VAL A 1086 -79.06 17.46 -25.32
N LEU A 1087 -78.65 18.62 -25.83
CA LEU A 1087 -78.16 18.75 -27.20
C LEU A 1087 -76.63 18.63 -27.17
N TYR A 1088 -76.11 17.51 -27.65
CA TYR A 1088 -74.68 17.29 -27.80
C TYR A 1088 -74.23 17.66 -29.21
N PHE A 1089 -73.09 18.32 -29.35
CA PHE A 1089 -72.50 18.62 -30.65
C PHE A 1089 -71.01 18.32 -30.66
N SER A 1090 -70.50 17.87 -31.82
CA SER A 1090 -69.09 17.58 -32.04
C SER A 1090 -68.66 18.06 -33.42
N LEU A 1091 -67.49 18.68 -33.50
CA LEU A 1091 -66.81 19.05 -34.73
C LEU A 1091 -65.74 18.00 -35.02
N ALA A 1092 -65.88 17.27 -36.13
CA ALA A 1092 -64.87 16.29 -36.54
C ALA A 1092 -64.74 16.26 -38.07
N ALA A 1093 -63.50 16.41 -38.55
CA ALA A 1093 -63.11 16.32 -39.95
C ALA A 1093 -64.00 17.15 -40.92
N GLY A 1094 -64.32 18.39 -40.55
CA GLY A 1094 -65.08 19.34 -41.38
C GLY A 1094 -66.62 19.25 -41.27
N TYR A 1095 -67.13 18.42 -40.37
CA TYR A 1095 -68.58 18.25 -40.14
C TYR A 1095 -68.98 18.67 -38.73
N LEU A 1096 -70.16 19.28 -38.61
CA LEU A 1096 -70.87 19.48 -37.35
C LEU A 1096 -71.88 18.35 -37.15
N TYR A 1097 -71.64 17.52 -36.15
CA TYR A 1097 -72.55 16.46 -35.73
C TYR A 1097 -73.35 16.94 -34.51
N SER A 1098 -74.64 16.63 -34.48
CA SER A 1098 -75.51 16.96 -33.34
C SER A 1098 -76.43 15.80 -32.96
N TRP A 1099 -76.51 15.53 -31.65
CA TRP A 1099 -77.35 14.50 -31.05
C TRP A 1099 -78.30 15.14 -30.05
N LEU A 1100 -79.60 14.90 -30.20
CA LEU A 1100 -80.61 15.24 -29.20
C LEU A 1100 -80.85 14.03 -28.30
N LEU A 1101 -80.45 14.13 -27.05
CA LEU A 1101 -80.56 13.08 -26.04
C LEU A 1101 -81.71 13.39 -25.07
N ALA A 1102 -82.52 12.38 -24.76
CA ALA A 1102 -83.62 12.51 -23.80
C ALA A 1102 -83.54 11.50 -22.64
N PRO A 1103 -83.88 11.93 -21.41
CA PRO A 1103 -83.94 11.04 -20.26
C PRO A 1103 -84.87 9.85 -20.52
N GLY A 1104 -84.38 8.63 -20.35
CA GLY A 1104 -85.10 7.36 -20.51
C GLY A 1104 -85.31 6.88 -21.95
N ALA A 1105 -85.05 7.72 -22.97
CA ALA A 1105 -85.28 7.39 -24.38
C ALA A 1105 -84.01 7.36 -25.23
N GLY A 1106 -82.86 7.79 -24.71
CA GLY A 1106 -81.59 7.75 -25.43
C GLY A 1106 -81.47 8.81 -26.51
N ILE A 1107 -80.91 8.46 -27.68
CA ILE A 1107 -80.75 9.34 -28.83
C ILE A 1107 -82.10 9.48 -29.56
N LEU A 1108 -82.74 10.65 -29.44
CA LEU A 1108 -84.00 10.95 -30.13
C LEU A 1108 -83.80 11.34 -31.59
N LYS A 1109 -82.75 12.10 -31.88
CA LYS A 1109 -82.47 12.60 -33.22
C LYS A 1109 -80.98 12.86 -33.41
N PHE A 1110 -80.49 12.53 -34.60
CA PHE A 1110 -79.14 12.83 -35.05
C PHE A 1110 -79.21 13.71 -36.31
N HIS A 1111 -78.34 14.70 -36.41
CA HIS A 1111 -78.11 15.44 -37.65
C HIS A 1111 -76.62 15.64 -37.90
N GLU A 1112 -76.24 15.59 -39.16
CA GLU A 1112 -74.92 15.96 -39.66
C GLU A 1112 -75.02 17.11 -40.67
N VAL A 1113 -74.08 18.05 -40.60
CA VAL A 1113 -73.96 19.16 -41.55
C VAL A 1113 -72.50 19.32 -41.95
N TYR A 1114 -72.24 19.32 -43.26
CA TYR A 1114 -70.94 19.64 -43.81
C TYR A 1114 -70.68 21.15 -43.75
N LEU A 1115 -69.53 21.57 -43.22
CA LEU A 1115 -69.21 22.99 -43.02
C LEU A 1115 -68.37 23.62 -44.15
N GLY A 1116 -67.98 22.87 -45.19
CA GLY A 1116 -67.11 23.36 -46.28
C GLY A 1116 -65.62 23.44 -45.90
N GLU A 1117 -64.73 23.61 -46.89
CA GLU A 1117 -63.26 23.60 -46.76
C GLU A 1117 -62.65 24.84 -46.05
N GLY A 1118 -63.45 25.67 -45.38
CA GLY A 1118 -62.99 26.93 -44.79
C GLY A 1118 -62.42 26.85 -43.37
N VAL A 1119 -62.18 25.67 -42.78
CA VAL A 1119 -61.70 25.55 -41.38
C VAL A 1119 -60.54 24.57 -41.22
N ALA A 1120 -59.82 24.27 -42.29
CA ALA A 1120 -58.60 23.48 -42.25
C ALA A 1120 -57.45 24.17 -43.01
N GLU A 1121 -57.12 25.41 -42.65
CA GLU A 1121 -55.85 26.02 -43.06
C GLU A 1121 -54.81 25.83 -41.97
N GLY A 1122 -54.15 24.68 -42.09
CA GLY A 1122 -52.86 24.34 -41.53
C GLY A 1122 -52.14 23.36 -42.44
N ALA A 1123 -52.26 23.50 -43.77
CA ALA A 1123 -51.38 22.92 -44.79
C ALA A 1123 -51.80 23.46 -46.18
N GLU A 1124 -50.90 24.19 -46.82
CA GLU A 1124 -51.08 24.78 -48.15
C GLU A 1124 -51.22 23.71 -49.25
N LEU A 1125 -52.29 23.79 -50.04
CA LEU A 1125 -52.37 23.23 -51.38
C LEU A 1125 -52.79 24.36 -52.32
N GLN A 1126 -51.83 24.92 -53.06
CA GLN A 1126 -52.10 25.86 -54.14
C GLN A 1126 -52.62 25.11 -55.36
N ASP A 1127 -53.88 25.35 -55.71
CA ASP A 1127 -54.41 25.17 -57.06
C ASP A 1127 -53.67 26.11 -58.03
N SER A 1128 -53.25 25.58 -59.17
CA SER A 1128 -53.01 26.41 -60.36
C SER A 1128 -53.81 25.87 -61.55
N SER A 1129 -54.75 26.70 -61.96
CA SER A 1129 -55.57 26.57 -63.16
C SER A 1129 -54.77 26.88 -64.42
N SER A 1130 -54.53 25.87 -65.27
CA SER A 1130 -54.67 25.90 -66.75
C SER A 1130 -54.23 24.58 -67.36
#